data_AF-A0A6P5FZE9-F1
#
_entry.id   AF-A0A6P5FZE9-F1
#
_cell.length_a   1.000
_cell.length_b   1.000
_cell.length_c   1.000
_cell.angle_alpha   90.00
_cell.angle_beta   90.00
_cell.angle_gamma   90.00
#
_symmetry.space_group_name_H-M   'P 1'
#
loop_
_entity.id
_entity.type
_entity.pdbx_description
1 polymer ?
#
loop_
_entity_poly.entity_id
_entity_poly.type
_entity_poly.pdbx_seq_one_letter_code
_entity_poly.pdbx_strand_id
1 'polypeptide(L)'
;MWYPDDAHDRIWIPWSNAPFWTELSTNSTVQNIADDHFEAPSAVLQTAAVPVNSSALELYWDSADAGATSPNAAAAAPPQFFAVLHFSELQLLPANAARQFNIFLNGKLWYGLPFTPEYLYSDAVYGTNPTAGYRRYNVSINATANSTLPPLLNALEVFYAMRVADLATDAADVAAITAVKQMYQVKRNWMGDPCAPKSFAWDGLNCSYAISSPPRITTLNLESSGLNGEIATSLASLKALQYLDLSHNNLTGSIPDALSELPSLVFLDLTYNQLNGSIPAGLLKKSQDGSLTLRVGNNLNLCNNGDSCVLTKSKKSTPTAVIVIVPIVVVVLLVAVILVMCRIRKQRGLATGTSVKPQNEENYSRRENNNDDHSLQFENRQFMYKELEIITNYFEREIGRGGFGKVYDGFLENGTQVAVKMRSQSSHQGVKEFLCEAQHLTRVHHKNLVSLIGYCKDGDYLGLVYEYMAEGTLQEHLRGRTSGARPLTWGQRLRIALESAQGLEYLHKGCKPPLIHRDVKTNNILLTANLEAKIADFGLSRAFNNDTSTSESTPTAVVGTPGYIDPEYHNTFHPSEKTDVYSFGVVLLEVITGQSPILPGSDGVHIVQWVRQRLARGNIEGVVDSRMRGEYDINSVWKVADVALKCTAQSSSQRPLMPEVVMQLKESLELEEASGRSHNFYSGSINPYSRSENIYTEVSDVSQNSAFEVENVVEVSASGPAAR
;
A
#
# COMPACT_ATOMS: atom_id res chain seq x y z
N MET A 1 -15.34 3.26 -9.55
CA MET A 1 -14.89 2.02 -10.20
C MET A 1 -14.19 2.38 -11.50
N TRP A 2 -13.08 1.71 -11.80
CA TRP A 2 -12.33 1.90 -13.04
C TRP A 2 -12.97 1.03 -14.13
N TYR A 3 -13.29 1.61 -15.28
CA TYR A 3 -13.91 0.89 -16.39
C TYR A 3 -12.84 0.67 -17.48
N PRO A 4 -12.45 -0.59 -17.78
CA PRO A 4 -11.37 -0.88 -18.72
C PRO A 4 -11.55 -0.31 -20.13
N ASP A 5 -12.81 -0.09 -20.50
CA ASP A 5 -13.24 0.39 -21.82
C ASP A 5 -13.48 1.90 -21.86
N ASP A 6 -13.17 2.64 -20.79
CA ASP A 6 -13.28 4.11 -20.79
C ASP A 6 -12.10 4.75 -21.53
N ALA A 7 -12.38 5.36 -22.68
CA ALA A 7 -11.39 6.05 -23.51
C ALA A 7 -10.75 7.26 -22.82
N HIS A 8 -11.37 7.78 -21.76
CA HIS A 8 -10.95 8.98 -21.05
C HIS A 8 -10.45 8.72 -19.63
N ASP A 9 -10.24 7.44 -19.25
CA ASP A 9 -9.69 7.04 -17.95
C ASP A 9 -10.47 7.64 -16.75
N ARG A 10 -11.80 7.80 -16.92
CA ARG A 10 -12.64 8.41 -15.88
C ARG A 10 -12.94 7.40 -14.77
N ILE A 11 -13.05 7.93 -13.56
CA ILE A 11 -13.50 7.18 -12.40
C ILE A 11 -14.99 7.46 -12.21
N TRP A 12 -15.82 6.42 -12.40
CA TRP A 12 -17.25 6.51 -12.18
C TRP A 12 -17.61 5.98 -10.80
N ILE A 13 -18.21 6.79 -9.94
CA ILE A 13 -18.52 6.45 -8.56
C ILE A 13 -20.04 6.24 -8.42
N PRO A 14 -20.50 5.12 -7.84
CA PRO A 14 -21.91 4.92 -7.57
C PRO A 14 -22.46 6.01 -6.65
N TRP A 15 -23.58 6.62 -7.02
CA TRP A 15 -24.19 7.65 -6.21
C TRP A 15 -24.88 7.02 -4.98
N SER A 16 -24.42 7.28 -3.76
CA SER A 16 -25.02 6.66 -2.56
C SER A 16 -26.04 7.59 -1.88
N ASN A 17 -27.29 7.66 -2.39
CA ASN A 17 -28.41 8.35 -1.73
C ASN A 17 -29.69 7.48 -1.67
N ALA A 18 -29.58 6.27 -1.14
CA ALA A 18 -30.76 5.48 -0.77
C ALA A 18 -31.38 6.09 0.50
N PRO A 19 -32.66 6.53 0.47
CA PRO A 19 -33.75 5.78 -0.16
C PRO A 19 -34.51 6.50 -1.32
N PHE A 20 -33.94 7.50 -2.00
CA PHE A 20 -34.72 8.34 -2.93
C PHE A 20 -34.90 7.77 -4.36
N TRP A 21 -34.12 6.76 -4.74
CA TRP A 21 -34.18 6.15 -6.06
C TRP A 21 -33.84 4.65 -6.01
N THR A 22 -34.20 3.93 -7.08
CA THR A 22 -33.91 2.51 -7.31
C THR A 22 -33.17 2.31 -8.63
N GLU A 23 -32.38 1.25 -8.73
CA GLU A 23 -31.59 0.96 -9.92
C GLU A 23 -32.41 0.21 -10.96
N LEU A 24 -32.35 0.69 -12.20
CA LEU A 24 -32.77 -0.03 -13.39
C LEU A 24 -31.51 -0.48 -14.15
N SER A 25 -31.46 -1.73 -14.58
CA SER A 25 -30.29 -2.26 -15.29
C SER A 25 -30.68 -3.14 -16.48
N THR A 26 -29.74 -3.28 -17.41
CA THR A 26 -29.86 -4.17 -18.59
C THR A 26 -28.55 -4.91 -18.84
N ASN A 27 -28.65 -6.10 -19.41
CA ASN A 27 -27.49 -6.88 -19.86
C ASN A 27 -27.12 -6.58 -21.33
N SER A 28 -27.97 -5.82 -22.04
CA SER A 28 -27.74 -5.45 -23.44
C SER A 28 -26.77 -4.28 -23.53
N THR A 29 -25.89 -4.28 -24.52
CA THR A 29 -24.93 -3.19 -24.76
C THR A 29 -25.66 -1.90 -25.14
N VAL A 30 -25.28 -0.80 -24.51
CA VAL A 30 -25.68 0.55 -24.92
C VAL A 30 -24.71 1.03 -25.99
N GLN A 31 -25.24 1.46 -27.13
CA GLN A 31 -24.47 1.88 -28.29
C GLN A 31 -24.19 3.39 -28.22
N ASN A 32 -22.94 3.78 -28.47
CA ASN A 32 -22.63 5.19 -28.64
C ASN A 32 -23.15 5.68 -30.00
N ILE A 33 -23.68 6.90 -30.04
CA ILE A 33 -24.07 7.55 -31.29
C ILE A 33 -22.82 7.93 -32.10
N ALA A 34 -23.01 8.17 -33.40
CA ALA A 34 -21.95 8.72 -34.23
C ALA A 34 -21.52 10.08 -33.67
N ASP A 35 -20.20 10.30 -33.55
CA ASP A 35 -19.59 11.51 -32.99
C ASP A 35 -19.98 11.80 -31.52
N ASP A 36 -20.17 10.77 -30.69
CA ASP A 36 -20.29 10.95 -29.24
C ASP A 36 -19.00 11.61 -28.69
N HIS A 37 -19.13 12.83 -28.19
CA HIS A 37 -17.99 13.63 -27.70
C HIS A 37 -17.51 13.18 -26.32
N PHE A 38 -18.32 12.42 -25.59
CA PHE A 38 -18.07 12.02 -24.22
C PHE A 38 -17.72 10.54 -24.10
N GLU A 39 -18.09 9.72 -25.09
CA GLU A 39 -17.76 8.29 -25.20
C GLU A 39 -17.93 7.55 -23.85
N ALA A 40 -19.05 7.76 -23.17
CA ALA A 40 -19.28 7.14 -21.87
C ALA A 40 -19.28 5.60 -22.00
N PRO A 41 -18.64 4.86 -21.08
CA PRO A 41 -18.55 3.40 -21.21
C PRO A 41 -19.93 2.75 -21.19
N SER A 42 -20.19 1.80 -22.10
CA SER A 42 -21.49 1.08 -22.11
C SER A 42 -21.82 0.46 -20.75
N ALA A 43 -20.82 -0.03 -20.01
CA ALA A 43 -21.03 -0.64 -18.70
C ALA A 43 -21.57 0.36 -17.65
N VAL A 44 -21.20 1.63 -17.77
CA VAL A 44 -21.76 2.71 -16.94
C VAL A 44 -23.19 2.98 -17.37
N LEU A 45 -23.42 3.10 -18.68
CA LEU A 45 -24.74 3.40 -19.24
C LEU A 45 -25.76 2.25 -19.08
N GLN A 46 -25.32 1.02 -18.80
CA GLN A 46 -26.19 -0.15 -18.59
C GLN A 46 -26.98 -0.13 -17.27
N THR A 47 -26.73 0.86 -16.42
CA THR A 47 -27.47 1.09 -15.18
C THR A 47 -28.04 2.51 -15.18
N ALA A 48 -29.17 2.71 -14.51
CA ALA A 48 -29.80 4.01 -14.36
C ALA A 48 -30.50 4.16 -13.00
N ALA A 49 -30.40 5.35 -12.42
CA ALA A 49 -31.18 5.74 -11.25
C ALA A 49 -32.59 6.15 -11.67
N VAL A 50 -33.61 5.59 -11.00
CA VAL A 50 -35.03 5.88 -11.23
C VAL A 50 -35.68 6.27 -9.90
N PRO A 51 -36.45 7.36 -9.81
CA PRO A 51 -37.03 7.78 -8.54
C PRO A 51 -38.07 6.80 -8.02
N VAL A 52 -38.10 6.59 -6.70
CA VAL A 52 -39.09 5.70 -6.04
C VAL A 52 -40.36 6.49 -5.75
N ASN A 53 -41.50 6.07 -6.32
CA ASN A 53 -42.83 6.66 -6.08
C ASN A 53 -42.90 8.19 -6.32
N SER A 54 -42.08 8.73 -7.23
CA SER A 54 -42.02 10.15 -7.55
C SER A 54 -41.95 10.36 -9.07
N SER A 55 -42.52 11.48 -9.54
CA SER A 55 -42.40 11.93 -10.94
C SER A 55 -41.15 12.78 -11.19
N ALA A 56 -40.33 12.99 -10.16
CA ALA A 56 -39.12 13.79 -10.19
C ALA A 56 -37.94 13.00 -9.60
N LEU A 57 -36.80 13.08 -10.28
CA LEU A 57 -35.50 12.63 -9.78
C LEU A 57 -34.68 13.86 -9.39
N GLU A 58 -34.23 13.90 -8.13
CA GLU A 58 -33.54 15.04 -7.55
C GLU A 58 -32.13 14.61 -7.13
N LEU A 59 -31.14 15.41 -7.50
CA LEU A 59 -29.74 15.24 -7.10
C LEU A 59 -29.08 16.60 -6.95
N TYR A 60 -27.98 16.66 -6.21
CA TYR A 60 -27.27 17.92 -6.02
C TYR A 60 -25.77 17.70 -5.80
N TRP A 61 -24.96 18.69 -6.16
CA TRP A 61 -23.56 18.78 -5.72
C TRP A 61 -23.30 20.12 -5.05
N ASP A 62 -22.41 20.12 -4.06
CA ASP A 62 -21.99 21.33 -3.36
C ASP A 62 -20.71 21.90 -4.01
N SER A 63 -20.63 23.23 -4.15
CA SER A 63 -19.44 23.87 -4.74
C SER A 63 -18.21 23.81 -3.84
N ALA A 64 -18.37 23.46 -2.56
CA ALA A 64 -17.29 23.23 -1.61
C ALA A 64 -16.58 21.87 -1.79
N ASP A 65 -17.21 20.91 -2.48
CA ASP A 65 -16.63 19.58 -2.73
C ASP A 65 -15.51 19.63 -3.78
N ALA A 66 -15.40 20.75 -4.52
CA ALA A 66 -14.33 21.02 -5.47
C ALA A 66 -13.06 21.54 -4.77
N GLY A 67 -12.36 20.66 -4.03
CA GLY A 67 -10.93 20.75 -3.75
C GLY A 67 -10.38 22.14 -3.35
N ALA A 68 -11.07 22.87 -2.46
CA ALA A 68 -10.62 24.18 -2.00
C ALA A 68 -9.44 24.06 -1.01
N THR A 69 -8.27 23.69 -1.52
CA THR A 69 -6.97 23.79 -0.83
C THR A 69 -6.10 24.90 -1.44
N SER A 70 -6.70 26.05 -1.76
CA SER A 70 -5.92 27.26 -2.05
C SER A 70 -6.03 28.22 -0.86
N PRO A 71 -4.91 28.59 -0.20
CA PRO A 71 -4.89 29.50 0.95
C PRO A 71 -5.40 30.93 0.66
N ASN A 72 -5.67 31.27 -0.60
CA ASN A 72 -6.04 32.62 -1.05
C ASN A 72 -7.50 32.74 -1.53
N ALA A 73 -8.41 31.91 -1.01
CA ALA A 73 -9.81 31.84 -1.48
C ALA A 73 -10.68 33.07 -1.16
N ALA A 74 -10.21 34.01 -0.32
CA ALA A 74 -11.00 35.19 0.06
C ALA A 74 -11.21 36.22 -1.06
N ALA A 75 -10.53 36.08 -2.22
CA ALA A 75 -10.65 37.00 -3.35
C ALA A 75 -10.94 36.31 -4.70
N ALA A 76 -11.15 34.98 -4.74
CA ALA A 76 -11.37 34.25 -5.97
C ALA A 76 -12.85 34.27 -6.39
N ALA A 77 -13.13 34.48 -7.67
CA ALA A 77 -14.47 34.31 -8.24
C ALA A 77 -15.01 32.89 -7.93
N PRO A 78 -16.34 32.72 -7.73
CA PRO A 78 -16.91 31.42 -7.41
C PRO A 78 -16.52 30.38 -8.46
N PRO A 79 -16.19 29.14 -8.05
CA PRO A 79 -15.83 28.08 -8.97
C PRO A 79 -16.93 27.88 -10.00
N GLN A 80 -16.50 27.75 -11.25
CA GLN A 80 -17.33 27.58 -12.44
C GLN A 80 -17.48 26.09 -12.71
N PHE A 81 -18.68 25.59 -12.99
CA PHE A 81 -18.95 24.17 -13.20
C PHE A 81 -19.58 23.89 -14.57
N PHE A 82 -19.12 22.82 -15.20
CA PHE A 82 -19.77 22.16 -16.33
C PHE A 82 -20.30 20.82 -15.86
N ALA A 83 -21.49 20.45 -16.32
CA ALA A 83 -22.07 19.16 -16.01
C ALA A 83 -22.61 18.50 -17.27
N VAL A 84 -22.46 17.18 -17.34
CA VAL A 84 -22.88 16.30 -18.44
C VAL A 84 -23.74 15.20 -17.84
N LEU A 85 -25.00 15.12 -18.27
CA LEU A 85 -25.94 14.09 -17.83
C LEU A 85 -26.10 13.10 -18.96
N HIS A 86 -25.81 11.83 -18.68
CA HIS A 86 -25.89 10.74 -19.62
C HIS A 86 -27.22 9.99 -19.46
N PHE A 87 -27.85 9.72 -20.59
CA PHE A 87 -29.15 9.08 -20.68
C PHE A 87 -29.14 7.95 -21.71
N SER A 88 -29.79 6.85 -21.37
CA SER A 88 -30.12 5.76 -22.29
C SER A 88 -31.35 5.03 -21.76
N GLU A 89 -32.33 4.76 -22.63
CA GLU A 89 -33.49 3.96 -22.23
C GLU A 89 -33.08 2.49 -22.19
N LEU A 90 -33.24 1.86 -21.02
CA LEU A 90 -32.80 0.49 -20.77
C LEU A 90 -33.92 -0.54 -20.97
N GLN A 91 -35.17 -0.07 -21.11
CA GLN A 91 -36.36 -0.89 -21.30
C GLN A 91 -36.96 -0.67 -22.69
N LEU A 92 -37.28 -1.75 -23.39
CA LEU A 92 -38.06 -1.63 -24.62
C LEU A 92 -39.51 -1.28 -24.26
N LEU A 93 -39.92 -0.04 -24.53
CA LEU A 93 -41.22 0.46 -24.13
C LEU A 93 -42.34 0.02 -25.11
N PRO A 94 -43.51 -0.39 -24.61
CA PRO A 94 -44.68 -0.61 -25.47
C PRO A 94 -45.20 0.71 -26.05
N ALA A 95 -45.94 0.67 -27.16
CA ALA A 95 -46.36 1.86 -27.91
C ALA A 95 -47.20 2.89 -27.12
N ASN A 96 -47.80 2.49 -26.00
CA ASN A 96 -48.57 3.36 -25.10
C ASN A 96 -47.77 3.87 -23.90
N ALA A 97 -46.50 3.50 -23.79
CA ALA A 97 -45.61 3.97 -22.75
C ALA A 97 -44.56 4.92 -23.34
N ALA A 98 -44.30 6.02 -22.64
CA ALA A 98 -43.28 6.99 -22.99
C ALA A 98 -42.55 7.44 -21.74
N ARG A 99 -41.24 7.64 -21.88
CA ARG A 99 -40.41 8.30 -20.86
C ARG A 99 -39.92 9.63 -21.42
N GLN A 100 -40.51 10.71 -20.94
CA GLN A 100 -40.17 12.06 -21.36
C GLN A 100 -40.07 12.98 -20.15
N PHE A 101 -39.01 13.79 -20.09
CA PHE A 101 -38.76 14.64 -18.92
C PHE A 101 -38.07 15.96 -19.26
N ASN A 102 -38.26 16.94 -18.39
CA ASN A 102 -37.57 18.23 -18.42
C ASN A 102 -36.47 18.25 -17.37
N ILE A 103 -35.32 18.83 -17.73
CA ILE A 103 -34.14 18.90 -16.85
C ILE A 103 -33.98 20.34 -16.38
N PHE A 104 -33.88 20.52 -15.07
CA PHE A 104 -33.70 21.82 -14.42
C PHE A 104 -32.39 21.84 -13.64
N LEU A 105 -31.72 22.99 -13.67
CA LEU A 105 -30.57 23.28 -12.84
C LEU A 105 -30.89 24.51 -11.99
N ASN A 106 -30.88 24.36 -10.66
CA ASN A 106 -31.27 25.39 -9.70
C ASN A 106 -32.66 26.01 -10.01
N GLY A 107 -33.61 25.16 -10.42
CA GLY A 107 -34.98 25.56 -10.76
C GLY A 107 -35.14 26.24 -12.13
N LYS A 108 -34.05 26.47 -12.88
CA LYS A 108 -34.11 26.99 -14.25
C LYS A 108 -34.07 25.85 -15.24
N LEU A 109 -34.93 25.89 -16.27
CA LEU A 109 -34.91 24.92 -17.36
C LEU A 109 -33.53 24.94 -18.02
N TRP A 110 -32.84 23.80 -17.96
CA TRP A 110 -31.46 23.66 -18.40
C TRP A 110 -31.38 23.19 -19.85
N TYR A 111 -32.30 22.32 -20.27
CA TYR A 111 -32.46 21.88 -21.66
C TYR A 111 -33.79 22.41 -22.22
N GLY A 112 -33.73 23.08 -23.38
CA GLY A 112 -34.83 23.91 -23.88
C GLY A 112 -36.07 23.16 -24.39
N LEU A 113 -36.00 21.83 -24.51
CA LEU A 113 -37.09 20.97 -24.96
C LEU A 113 -37.23 19.75 -24.03
N PRO A 114 -38.40 19.08 -23.99
CA PRO A 114 -38.52 17.80 -23.31
C PRO A 114 -37.57 16.76 -23.92
N PHE A 115 -36.83 16.06 -23.06
CA PHE A 115 -35.89 15.03 -23.45
C PHE A 115 -36.56 13.64 -23.44
N THR A 116 -36.25 12.80 -24.43
CA THR A 116 -36.76 11.42 -24.56
C THR A 116 -35.59 10.52 -24.95
N PRO A 117 -35.07 9.67 -24.04
CA PRO A 117 -33.94 8.79 -24.35
C PRO A 117 -34.32 7.69 -25.35
N GLU A 118 -33.40 7.36 -26.24
CA GLU A 118 -33.56 6.25 -27.19
C GLU A 118 -33.16 4.91 -26.54
N TYR A 119 -33.82 3.82 -26.97
CA TYR A 119 -33.58 2.49 -26.41
C TYR A 119 -32.19 1.97 -26.78
N LEU A 120 -31.35 1.77 -25.75
CA LEU A 120 -29.96 1.30 -25.84
C LEU A 120 -29.03 2.16 -26.71
N TYR A 121 -29.31 3.46 -26.83
CA TYR A 121 -28.36 4.43 -27.40
C TYR A 121 -27.93 5.44 -26.33
N SER A 122 -26.65 5.82 -26.38
CA SER A 122 -26.05 6.87 -25.54
C SER A 122 -26.50 8.23 -26.05
N ASP A 123 -27.00 9.07 -25.15
CA ASP A 123 -27.26 10.48 -25.42
C ASP A 123 -26.93 11.30 -24.16
N ALA A 124 -26.59 12.57 -24.35
CA ALA A 124 -26.09 13.42 -23.27
C ALA A 124 -26.68 14.83 -23.33
N VAL A 125 -27.08 15.33 -22.17
CA VAL A 125 -27.47 16.73 -21.98
C VAL A 125 -26.39 17.45 -21.20
N TYR A 126 -25.85 18.51 -21.78
CA TYR A 126 -24.73 19.25 -21.21
C TYR A 126 -24.88 20.76 -21.41
N GLY A 127 -24.26 21.54 -20.52
CA GLY A 127 -24.17 22.98 -20.65
C GLY A 127 -22.97 23.40 -21.50
N THR A 128 -23.17 24.31 -22.46
CA THR A 128 -22.06 24.88 -23.26
C THR A 128 -21.30 25.98 -22.52
N ASN A 129 -21.88 26.55 -21.46
CA ASN A 129 -21.27 27.59 -20.64
C ASN A 129 -21.19 27.14 -19.18
N PRO A 130 -20.10 27.47 -18.48
CA PRO A 130 -19.96 27.12 -17.07
C PRO A 130 -20.95 27.90 -16.22
N THR A 131 -21.55 27.21 -15.26
CA THR A 131 -22.42 27.83 -14.26
C THR A 131 -21.62 28.23 -13.02
N ALA A 132 -21.94 29.38 -12.43
CA ALA A 132 -21.21 29.95 -11.29
C ALA A 132 -22.18 30.60 -10.30
N GLY A 133 -21.69 30.85 -9.09
CA GLY A 133 -22.38 31.71 -8.11
C GLY A 133 -23.37 30.99 -7.18
N TYR A 134 -23.43 29.66 -7.22
CA TYR A 134 -24.27 28.87 -6.30
C TYR A 134 -23.42 28.06 -5.32
N ARG A 135 -23.87 28.00 -4.06
CA ARG A 135 -23.27 27.14 -3.02
C ARG A 135 -23.59 25.66 -3.26
N ARG A 136 -24.79 25.40 -3.78
CA ARG A 136 -25.31 24.09 -4.14
C ARG A 136 -25.95 24.17 -5.51
N TYR A 137 -25.69 23.16 -6.33
CA TYR A 137 -26.32 22.98 -7.63
C TYR A 137 -27.29 21.83 -7.55
N ASN A 138 -28.58 22.14 -7.56
CA ASN A 138 -29.66 21.16 -7.56
C ASN A 138 -30.05 20.85 -9.00
N VAL A 139 -30.01 19.58 -9.37
CA VAL A 139 -30.55 19.06 -10.62
C VAL A 139 -31.86 18.35 -10.33
N SER A 140 -32.90 18.81 -11.00
CA SER A 140 -34.25 18.23 -10.94
C SER A 140 -34.62 17.73 -12.33
N ILE A 141 -34.93 16.44 -12.44
CA ILE A 141 -35.38 15.83 -13.68
C ILE A 141 -36.85 15.46 -13.49
N ASN A 142 -37.75 16.13 -14.20
CA ASN A 142 -39.19 16.04 -13.96
C ASN A 142 -39.91 15.43 -15.16
N ALA A 143 -40.68 14.36 -14.94
CA ALA A 143 -41.54 13.77 -15.97
C ALA A 143 -42.51 14.82 -16.54
N THR A 144 -42.70 14.82 -17.86
CA THR A 144 -43.71 15.66 -18.50
C THR A 144 -45.11 15.04 -18.36
N ALA A 145 -46.15 15.82 -18.65
CA ALA A 145 -47.53 15.31 -18.67
C ALA A 145 -47.75 14.20 -19.71
N ASN A 146 -46.85 14.07 -20.71
CA ASN A 146 -46.90 13.02 -21.73
C ASN A 146 -46.17 11.74 -21.32
N SER A 147 -45.44 11.76 -20.19
CA SER A 147 -44.66 10.62 -19.72
C SER A 147 -45.53 9.68 -18.88
N THR A 148 -45.49 8.39 -19.21
CA THR A 148 -46.14 7.33 -18.41
C THR A 148 -45.18 6.70 -17.40
N LEU A 149 -43.88 6.93 -17.59
CA LEU A 149 -42.81 6.39 -16.76
C LEU A 149 -42.05 7.51 -16.05
N PRO A 150 -41.47 7.25 -14.87
CA PRO A 150 -40.63 8.23 -14.17
C PRO A 150 -39.37 8.56 -14.99
N PRO A 151 -38.68 9.67 -14.71
CA PRO A 151 -37.38 9.95 -15.33
C PRO A 151 -36.33 8.90 -14.93
N LEU A 152 -35.23 8.84 -15.69
CA LEU A 152 -34.05 8.05 -15.35
C LEU A 152 -32.78 8.85 -15.58
N LEU A 153 -31.68 8.47 -14.95
CA LEU A 153 -30.35 9.05 -15.19
C LEU A 153 -29.31 7.93 -15.14
N ASN A 154 -28.52 7.76 -16.20
CA ASN A 154 -27.52 6.70 -16.28
C ASN A 154 -26.22 7.13 -15.60
N ALA A 155 -25.77 8.36 -15.89
CA ALA A 155 -24.55 8.89 -15.29
C ALA A 155 -24.54 10.42 -15.24
N LEU A 156 -23.73 10.98 -14.34
CA LEU A 156 -23.48 12.41 -14.22
C LEU A 156 -21.98 12.65 -14.12
N GLU A 157 -21.45 13.54 -14.96
CA GLU A 157 -20.12 14.10 -14.83
C GLU A 157 -20.23 15.57 -14.42
N VAL A 158 -19.40 15.99 -13.46
CA VAL A 158 -19.29 17.39 -13.03
C VAL A 158 -17.82 17.80 -13.10
N PHE A 159 -17.53 18.77 -13.95
CA PHE A 159 -16.21 19.36 -14.13
C PHE A 159 -16.21 20.76 -13.52
N TYR A 160 -15.14 21.14 -12.83
CA TYR A 160 -14.92 22.53 -12.43
C TYR A 160 -13.90 23.17 -13.37
N ALA A 161 -14.19 24.39 -13.82
CA ALA A 161 -13.33 25.15 -14.70
C ALA A 161 -12.14 25.71 -13.90
N MET A 162 -10.95 25.23 -14.21
CA MET A 162 -9.72 25.82 -13.69
C MET A 162 -9.26 26.94 -14.61
N ARG A 163 -9.07 28.13 -14.05
CA ARG A 163 -8.31 29.18 -14.75
C ARG A 163 -6.84 28.91 -14.55
N VAL A 164 -6.21 28.37 -15.57
CA VAL A 164 -4.78 28.13 -15.59
C VAL A 164 -4.13 29.43 -16.08
N ALA A 165 -3.44 30.14 -15.19
CA ALA A 165 -2.58 31.26 -15.57
C ALA A 165 -1.24 30.79 -16.16
N ASP A 166 -0.97 29.49 -16.08
CA ASP A 166 0.25 28.87 -16.59
C ASP A 166 0.20 28.77 -18.11
N LEU A 167 1.37 28.95 -18.75
CA LEU A 167 1.55 28.66 -20.16
C LEU A 167 1.36 27.16 -20.41
N ALA A 168 0.75 26.80 -21.53
CA ALA A 168 0.70 25.41 -22.00
C ALA A 168 2.11 24.85 -22.21
N THR A 169 2.27 23.53 -22.05
CA THR A 169 3.54 22.84 -22.31
C THR A 169 4.01 23.09 -23.73
N ASP A 170 5.33 23.15 -23.92
CA ASP A 170 5.94 23.33 -25.24
C ASP A 170 5.41 22.28 -26.23
N ALA A 171 4.92 22.76 -27.37
CA ALA A 171 4.21 21.91 -28.34
C ALA A 171 5.06 20.75 -28.88
N ALA A 172 6.39 20.92 -28.97
CA ALA A 172 7.28 19.84 -29.39
C ALA A 172 7.37 18.73 -28.33
N ASP A 173 7.41 19.11 -27.05
CA ASP A 173 7.41 18.17 -25.95
C ASP A 173 6.06 17.43 -25.86
N VAL A 174 4.94 18.14 -26.05
CA VAL A 174 3.58 17.54 -26.12
C VAL A 174 3.50 16.51 -27.25
N ALA A 175 3.95 16.87 -28.46
CA ALA A 175 3.91 15.96 -29.60
C ALA A 175 4.80 14.71 -29.37
N ALA A 176 5.99 14.92 -28.82
CA ALA A 176 6.94 13.84 -28.53
C ALA A 176 6.38 12.84 -27.50
N ILE A 177 5.88 13.35 -26.37
CA ILE A 177 5.37 12.48 -25.29
C ILE A 177 4.03 11.82 -25.66
N THR A 178 3.20 12.48 -26.47
CA THR A 178 1.97 11.88 -27.00
C THR A 178 2.28 10.73 -27.96
N ALA A 179 3.32 10.86 -28.79
CA ALA A 179 3.79 9.75 -29.62
C ALA A 179 4.30 8.58 -28.77
N VAL A 180 5.02 8.84 -27.67
CA VAL A 180 5.45 7.81 -26.70
C VAL A 180 4.24 7.13 -26.06
N LYS A 181 3.25 7.93 -25.61
CA LYS A 181 1.99 7.43 -25.04
C LYS A 181 1.30 6.46 -25.99
N GLN A 182 1.17 6.87 -27.26
CA GLN A 182 0.47 6.09 -28.29
C GLN A 182 1.24 4.81 -28.64
N MET A 183 2.57 4.91 -28.79
CA MET A 183 3.43 3.78 -29.15
C MET A 183 3.35 2.65 -28.12
N TYR A 184 3.41 3.00 -26.83
CA TYR A 184 3.42 2.00 -25.76
C TYR A 184 2.08 1.78 -25.07
N GLN A 185 1.02 2.51 -25.49
CA GLN A 185 -0.31 2.47 -24.87
C GLN A 185 -0.25 2.69 -23.34
N VAL A 186 0.52 3.70 -22.91
CA VAL A 186 0.76 3.98 -21.49
C VAL A 186 -0.56 4.30 -20.78
N LYS A 187 -0.92 3.49 -19.77
CA LYS A 187 -2.13 3.65 -18.94
C LYS A 187 -1.77 4.31 -17.60
N ARG A 188 -1.81 5.63 -17.58
CA ARG A 188 -1.57 6.52 -16.41
C ARG A 188 -2.51 7.73 -16.55
N ASN A 189 -2.41 8.70 -15.63
CA ASN A 189 -3.09 10.01 -15.72
C ASN A 189 -2.64 10.90 -16.92
N TRP A 190 -2.16 10.30 -18.01
CA TRP A 190 -1.60 10.98 -19.18
C TRP A 190 -2.69 11.56 -20.08
N MET A 191 -3.54 12.43 -19.54
CA MET A 191 -4.64 13.10 -20.26
C MET A 191 -4.49 14.61 -20.15
N GLY A 192 -4.84 15.34 -21.22
CA GLY A 192 -4.71 16.80 -21.27
C GLY A 192 -3.27 17.27 -21.52
N ASP A 193 -2.89 18.40 -20.92
CA ASP A 193 -1.55 18.96 -21.06
C ASP A 193 -0.55 18.23 -20.13
N PRO A 194 0.64 17.82 -20.60
CA PRO A 194 1.57 17.00 -19.82
C PRO A 194 2.14 17.64 -18.55
N CYS A 195 2.26 18.97 -18.50
CA CYS A 195 2.90 19.67 -17.38
C CYS A 195 2.00 20.73 -16.74
N ALA A 196 1.04 21.30 -17.46
CA ALA A 196 0.24 22.43 -17.00
C ALA A 196 -1.21 22.00 -16.71
N PRO A 197 -1.79 22.34 -15.54
CA PRO A 197 -1.16 23.03 -14.41
C PRO A 197 -0.18 22.13 -13.66
N LYS A 198 0.78 22.73 -12.95
CA LYS A 198 1.82 22.00 -12.20
C LYS A 198 1.27 20.92 -11.26
N SER A 199 0.11 21.15 -10.65
CA SER A 199 -0.54 20.22 -9.71
C SER A 199 -1.18 19.00 -10.38
N PHE A 200 -1.27 18.98 -11.71
CA PHE A 200 -1.89 17.91 -12.51
C PHE A 200 -0.94 17.41 -13.62
N ALA A 201 0.36 17.67 -13.49
CA ALA A 201 1.35 17.13 -14.40
C ALA A 201 1.27 15.60 -14.45
N TRP A 202 1.55 15.03 -15.62
CA TRP A 202 1.44 13.59 -15.84
C TRP A 202 2.44 12.80 -14.97
N ASP A 203 1.99 11.65 -14.47
CA ASP A 203 2.74 10.76 -13.58
C ASP A 203 3.97 10.20 -14.29
N GLY A 204 5.12 10.36 -13.63
CA GLY A 204 6.43 10.02 -14.17
C GLY A 204 7.06 11.13 -15.01
N LEU A 205 6.40 12.28 -15.19
CA LEU A 205 7.02 13.49 -15.74
C LEU A 205 7.46 14.42 -14.63
N ASN A 206 8.56 15.13 -14.86
CA ASN A 206 8.84 16.39 -14.19
C ASN A 206 9.10 17.45 -15.26
N CYS A 207 8.70 18.68 -14.97
CA CYS A 207 8.77 19.77 -15.93
C CYS A 207 9.40 21.02 -15.33
N SER A 208 10.02 21.84 -16.18
CA SER A 208 10.51 23.16 -15.80
C SER A 208 9.37 24.17 -15.82
N TYR A 209 9.24 25.03 -14.80
CA TYR A 209 8.19 26.06 -14.70
C TYR A 209 8.81 27.46 -14.60
N ALA A 210 9.31 27.98 -15.72
CA ALA A 210 9.81 29.35 -15.78
C ALA A 210 8.67 30.33 -16.12
N ILE A 211 8.65 31.48 -15.44
CA ILE A 211 7.51 32.43 -15.43
C ILE A 211 7.12 32.93 -16.84
N SER A 212 8.06 32.99 -17.77
CA SER A 212 7.87 33.56 -19.11
C SER A 212 8.16 32.58 -20.25
N SER A 213 8.14 31.28 -19.99
CA SER A 213 8.35 30.26 -21.04
C SER A 213 7.45 29.04 -20.83
N PRO A 214 6.99 28.40 -21.91
CA PRO A 214 6.25 27.14 -21.84
C PRO A 214 6.98 26.10 -20.97
N PRO A 215 6.26 25.33 -20.14
CA PRO A 215 6.86 24.21 -19.44
C PRO A 215 7.53 23.22 -20.40
N ARG A 216 8.66 22.67 -19.99
CA ARG A 216 9.45 21.69 -20.74
C ARG A 216 9.62 20.42 -19.91
N ILE A 217 9.55 19.25 -20.55
CA ILE A 217 9.74 17.97 -19.88
C ILE A 217 11.23 17.78 -19.60
N THR A 218 11.60 17.70 -18.32
CA THR A 218 12.98 17.52 -17.86
C THR A 218 13.24 16.11 -17.34
N THR A 219 12.21 15.40 -16.91
CA THR A 219 12.30 14.02 -16.42
C THR A 219 11.21 13.18 -17.07
N LEU A 220 11.56 11.97 -17.52
CA LEU A 220 10.63 10.94 -17.92
C LEU A 220 11.00 9.62 -17.24
N ASN A 221 10.14 9.15 -16.35
CA ASN A 221 10.26 7.86 -15.68
C ASN A 221 9.15 6.91 -16.13
N LEU A 222 9.55 5.89 -16.90
CA LEU A 222 8.72 4.77 -17.33
C LEU A 222 9.31 3.43 -16.85
N GLU A 223 10.03 3.42 -15.72
CA GLU A 223 10.49 2.20 -15.07
C GLU A 223 9.32 1.24 -14.83
N SER A 224 9.55 -0.06 -15.04
CA SER A 224 8.57 -1.13 -14.74
C SER A 224 7.16 -0.88 -15.31
N SER A 225 7.07 -0.21 -16.44
CA SER A 225 5.79 0.18 -17.06
C SER A 225 5.27 -0.85 -18.07
N GLY A 226 5.93 -2.02 -18.17
CA GLY A 226 5.56 -3.08 -19.09
C GLY A 226 5.75 -2.70 -20.57
N LEU A 227 6.61 -1.73 -20.86
CA LEU A 227 6.84 -1.27 -22.24
C LEU A 227 7.41 -2.41 -23.09
N ASN A 228 6.98 -2.50 -24.34
CA ASN A 228 7.48 -3.48 -25.30
C ASN A 228 7.77 -2.81 -26.66
N GLY A 229 8.45 -3.52 -27.56
CA GLY A 229 8.87 -2.96 -28.86
C GLY A 229 10.21 -2.23 -28.78
N GLU A 230 10.50 -1.36 -29.74
CA GLU A 230 11.75 -0.58 -29.81
C GLU A 230 11.69 0.69 -28.97
N ILE A 231 12.85 1.28 -28.64
CA ILE A 231 12.90 2.59 -27.98
C ILE A 231 12.40 3.67 -28.94
N ALA A 232 11.32 4.36 -28.56
CA ALA A 232 10.71 5.45 -29.31
C ALA A 232 11.73 6.56 -29.65
N THR A 233 11.94 6.80 -30.95
CA THR A 233 12.85 7.86 -31.44
C THR A 233 12.34 9.27 -31.14
N SER A 234 11.02 9.42 -30.91
CA SER A 234 10.41 10.69 -30.50
C SER A 234 10.96 11.22 -29.16
N LEU A 235 11.53 10.36 -28.31
CA LEU A 235 12.22 10.77 -27.08
C LEU A 235 13.36 11.76 -27.35
N ALA A 236 14.01 11.69 -28.51
CA ALA A 236 15.06 12.62 -28.89
C ALA A 236 14.57 14.06 -29.16
N SER A 237 13.26 14.26 -29.29
CA SER A 237 12.64 15.59 -29.44
C SER A 237 12.50 16.35 -28.12
N LEU A 238 12.59 15.66 -26.98
CA LEU A 238 12.51 16.26 -25.64
C LEU A 238 13.83 16.98 -25.29
N LYS A 239 14.10 18.13 -25.91
CA LYS A 239 15.43 18.79 -25.85
C LYS A 239 15.84 19.24 -24.45
N ALA A 240 14.89 19.44 -23.53
CA ALA A 240 15.15 19.79 -22.14
C ALA A 240 15.31 18.57 -21.22
N LEU A 241 15.18 17.34 -21.74
CA LEU A 241 15.22 16.11 -20.96
C LEU A 241 16.60 15.91 -20.33
N GLN A 242 16.60 15.75 -19.02
CA GLN A 242 17.78 15.55 -18.18
C GLN A 242 17.86 14.11 -17.67
N TYR A 243 16.69 13.54 -17.34
CA TYR A 243 16.59 12.23 -16.72
C TYR A 243 15.61 11.35 -17.50
N LEU A 244 16.10 10.23 -18.03
CA LEU A 244 15.30 9.24 -18.74
C LEU A 244 15.51 7.86 -18.11
N ASP A 245 14.45 7.29 -17.56
CA ASP A 245 14.43 5.92 -17.03
C ASP A 245 13.43 5.06 -17.80
N LEU A 246 13.96 4.07 -18.51
CA LEU A 246 13.21 3.04 -19.23
C LEU A 246 13.56 1.63 -18.71
N SER A 247 14.17 1.53 -17.53
CA SER A 247 14.63 0.27 -16.97
C SER A 247 13.48 -0.66 -16.58
N HIS A 248 13.77 -1.95 -16.44
CA HIS A 248 12.80 -2.98 -16.04
C HIS A 248 11.58 -3.07 -16.98
N ASN A 249 11.81 -2.97 -18.28
CA ASN A 249 10.78 -3.13 -19.31
C ASN A 249 11.11 -4.31 -20.23
N ASN A 250 10.28 -4.50 -21.25
CA ASN A 250 10.44 -5.54 -22.26
C ASN A 250 10.86 -4.94 -23.62
N LEU A 251 11.64 -3.85 -23.59
CA LEU A 251 12.10 -3.16 -24.80
C LEU A 251 13.13 -4.00 -25.55
N THR A 252 13.10 -3.94 -26.87
CA THR A 252 13.89 -4.74 -27.82
C THR A 252 14.55 -3.81 -28.85
N GLY A 253 15.38 -4.37 -29.73
CA GLY A 253 16.05 -3.59 -30.77
C GLY A 253 17.27 -2.80 -30.26
N SER A 254 17.81 -1.93 -31.12
CA SER A 254 19.01 -1.14 -30.83
C SER A 254 18.71 0.15 -30.09
N ILE A 255 19.66 0.62 -29.30
CA ILE A 255 19.60 1.95 -28.66
C ILE A 255 19.70 3.02 -29.77
N PRO A 256 18.72 3.93 -29.92
CA PRO A 256 18.75 4.94 -30.97
C PRO A 256 19.90 5.94 -30.78
N ASP A 257 20.70 6.16 -31.83
CA ASP A 257 21.78 7.16 -31.83
C ASP A 257 21.28 8.57 -31.49
N ALA A 258 20.03 8.89 -31.86
CA ALA A 258 19.39 10.17 -31.60
C ALA A 258 19.31 10.53 -30.10
N LEU A 259 19.33 9.56 -29.19
CA LEU A 259 19.39 9.84 -27.74
C LEU A 259 20.71 10.52 -27.35
N SER A 260 21.79 10.30 -28.12
CA SER A 260 23.06 10.99 -27.89
C SER A 260 23.01 12.48 -28.21
N GLU A 261 22.03 12.93 -29.01
CA GLU A 261 21.85 14.33 -29.41
C GLU A 261 21.08 15.17 -28.38
N LEU A 262 20.56 14.55 -27.31
CA LEU A 262 19.89 15.29 -26.24
C LEU A 262 20.91 16.16 -25.49
N PRO A 263 20.76 17.50 -25.51
CA PRO A 263 21.80 18.41 -25.03
C PRO A 263 21.88 18.46 -23.49
N SER A 264 20.78 18.18 -22.80
CA SER A 264 20.67 18.28 -21.35
C SER A 264 20.66 16.94 -20.62
N LEU A 265 20.78 15.82 -21.34
CA LEU A 265 20.65 14.48 -20.76
C LEU A 265 21.87 14.15 -19.88
N VAL A 266 21.61 13.97 -18.58
CA VAL A 266 22.62 13.64 -17.56
C VAL A 266 22.43 12.24 -16.98
N PHE A 267 21.26 11.64 -17.16
CA PHE A 267 20.97 10.28 -16.69
C PHE A 267 20.12 9.51 -17.70
N LEU A 268 20.58 8.29 -18.03
CA LEU A 268 19.89 7.35 -18.89
C LEU A 268 20.01 5.93 -18.32
N ASP A 269 18.89 5.36 -17.87
CA ASP A 269 18.81 3.97 -17.43
C ASP A 269 17.98 3.12 -18.40
N LEU A 270 18.63 2.13 -18.98
CA LEU A 270 18.10 1.14 -19.91
C LEU A 270 18.27 -0.29 -19.37
N THR A 271 18.60 -0.44 -18.08
CA THR A 271 18.87 -1.77 -17.49
C THR A 271 17.64 -2.67 -17.51
N TYR A 272 17.85 -3.98 -17.50
CA TYR A 272 16.78 -4.99 -17.49
C TYR A 272 15.76 -4.80 -18.63
N ASN A 273 16.27 -4.81 -19.85
CA ASN A 273 15.49 -4.88 -21.08
C ASN A 273 16.04 -6.02 -21.97
N GLN A 274 15.55 -6.12 -23.20
CA GLN A 274 15.99 -7.07 -24.23
C GLN A 274 16.69 -6.36 -25.41
N LEU A 275 17.37 -5.25 -25.13
CA LEU A 275 18.06 -4.45 -26.14
C LEU A 275 19.24 -5.22 -26.74
N ASN A 276 19.56 -4.92 -28.00
CA ASN A 276 20.62 -5.57 -28.75
C ASN A 276 21.48 -4.57 -29.55
N GLY A 277 22.59 -5.04 -30.10
CA GLY A 277 23.49 -4.22 -30.91
C GLY A 277 24.53 -3.46 -30.09
N SER A 278 25.16 -2.45 -30.68
CA SER A 278 26.20 -1.64 -30.03
C SER A 278 25.59 -0.43 -29.32
N ILE A 279 26.22 -0.01 -28.22
CA ILE A 279 25.90 1.28 -27.58
C ILE A 279 26.37 2.41 -28.51
N PRO A 280 25.51 3.41 -28.82
CA PRO A 280 25.87 4.59 -29.60
C PRO A 280 27.15 5.26 -29.11
N ALA A 281 28.08 5.54 -30.03
CA ALA A 281 29.38 6.15 -29.71
C ALA A 281 29.23 7.50 -29.00
N GLY A 282 28.19 8.28 -29.35
CA GLY A 282 27.88 9.54 -28.67
C GLY A 282 27.49 9.36 -27.19
N LEU A 283 26.74 8.31 -26.85
CA LEU A 283 26.37 8.00 -25.46
C LEU A 283 27.58 7.46 -24.68
N LEU A 284 28.41 6.62 -25.31
CA LEU A 284 29.66 6.14 -24.71
C LEU A 284 30.61 7.29 -24.39
N LYS A 285 30.79 8.23 -25.32
CA LYS A 285 31.64 9.40 -25.12
C LYS A 285 31.15 10.25 -23.94
N LYS A 286 29.84 10.54 -23.88
CA LYS A 286 29.23 11.29 -22.76
C LYS A 286 29.34 10.53 -21.42
N SER A 287 29.32 9.21 -21.46
CA SER A 287 29.54 8.40 -20.26
C SER A 287 30.99 8.44 -19.79
N GLN A 288 31.94 8.40 -20.74
CA GLN A 288 33.38 8.43 -20.45
C GLN A 288 33.86 9.80 -19.95
N ASP A 289 33.29 10.90 -20.45
CA ASP A 289 33.60 12.26 -19.99
C ASP A 289 32.85 12.68 -18.71
N GLY A 290 31.97 11.81 -18.20
CA GLY A 290 31.21 12.02 -16.96
C GLY A 290 29.99 12.94 -17.11
N SER A 291 29.67 13.43 -18.31
CA SER A 291 28.47 14.25 -18.56
C SER A 291 27.17 13.46 -18.52
N LEU A 292 27.22 12.13 -18.70
CA LEU A 292 26.07 11.23 -18.68
C LEU A 292 26.31 10.02 -17.77
N THR A 293 25.42 9.80 -16.81
CA THR A 293 25.31 8.50 -16.14
C THR A 293 24.51 7.55 -17.03
N LEU A 294 25.21 6.66 -17.73
CA LEU A 294 24.62 5.65 -18.60
C LEU A 294 24.58 4.29 -17.92
N ARG A 295 23.39 3.67 -17.85
CA ARG A 295 23.20 2.31 -17.33
C ARG A 295 22.51 1.44 -18.37
N VAL A 296 23.15 0.34 -18.76
CA VAL A 296 22.67 -0.57 -19.81
C VAL A 296 22.76 -2.05 -19.41
N GLY A 297 23.10 -2.33 -18.15
CA GLY A 297 23.29 -3.69 -17.63
C GLY A 297 22.06 -4.58 -17.77
N ASN A 298 22.27 -5.90 -17.78
CA ASN A 298 21.21 -6.91 -17.92
C ASN A 298 20.42 -6.83 -19.24
N ASN A 299 21.09 -6.42 -20.32
CA ASN A 299 20.65 -6.61 -21.70
C ASN A 299 21.60 -7.62 -22.37
N LEU A 300 21.18 -8.87 -22.51
CA LEU A 300 22.03 -10.02 -22.91
C LEU A 300 22.75 -9.84 -24.26
N ASN A 301 22.22 -8.99 -25.16
CA ASN A 301 22.67 -8.86 -26.54
C ASN A 301 23.34 -7.51 -26.85
N LEU A 302 23.71 -6.71 -25.83
CA LEU A 302 24.43 -5.45 -26.03
C LEU A 302 25.96 -5.66 -26.10
N CYS A 303 26.60 -5.10 -27.14
CA CYS A 303 28.06 -5.09 -27.27
C CYS A 303 28.64 -3.80 -26.66
N ASN A 304 29.66 -3.94 -25.81
CA ASN A 304 30.29 -2.80 -25.12
C ASN A 304 31.36 -2.05 -25.93
N ASN A 305 31.86 -2.60 -27.04
CA ASN A 305 32.96 -2.03 -27.82
C ASN A 305 32.62 -1.98 -29.33
N GLY A 306 32.88 -0.82 -29.93
CA GLY A 306 32.57 -0.49 -31.33
C GLY A 306 33.27 -1.31 -32.42
N ASP A 307 34.10 -2.31 -32.08
CA ASP A 307 34.90 -3.05 -33.09
C ASP A 307 34.56 -4.55 -33.22
N SER A 308 33.59 -5.11 -32.50
CA SER A 308 33.14 -6.48 -32.83
C SER A 308 31.74 -6.85 -32.34
N CYS A 309 30.69 -6.23 -32.88
CA CYS A 309 29.41 -6.94 -32.98
C CYS A 309 29.46 -7.87 -34.20
N VAL A 310 30.25 -8.94 -34.14
CA VAL A 310 30.03 -10.05 -35.06
C VAL A 310 28.84 -10.80 -34.50
N LEU A 311 27.64 -10.56 -35.06
CA LEU A 311 26.59 -11.58 -35.00
C LEU A 311 27.22 -12.82 -35.61
N THR A 312 27.61 -13.78 -34.77
CA THR A 312 27.94 -15.10 -35.26
C THR A 312 26.65 -15.62 -35.86
N LYS A 313 26.55 -15.51 -37.20
CA LYS A 313 25.57 -16.28 -37.96
C LYS A 313 25.78 -17.70 -37.50
N SER A 314 24.82 -18.23 -36.74
CA SER A 314 24.84 -19.63 -36.38
C SER A 314 25.04 -20.40 -37.67
N LYS A 315 25.99 -21.34 -37.63
CA LYS A 315 26.25 -22.25 -38.73
C LYS A 315 24.92 -22.74 -39.25
N LYS A 316 24.69 -22.59 -40.57
CA LYS A 316 23.59 -23.21 -41.27
C LYS A 316 23.51 -24.68 -40.84
N SER A 317 22.49 -25.05 -40.07
CA SER A 317 22.02 -26.42 -40.05
C SER A 317 20.91 -26.54 -41.09
N THR A 318 21.23 -27.27 -42.15
CA THR A 318 20.29 -27.83 -43.12
C THR A 318 19.36 -28.85 -42.44
N PRO A 319 18.23 -29.23 -43.07
CA PRO A 319 16.90 -29.06 -42.49
C PRO A 319 16.27 -30.36 -41.93
N THR A 320 15.21 -30.18 -41.14
CA THR A 320 14.07 -31.07 -40.85
C THR A 320 14.31 -32.59 -40.74
N ALA A 321 14.21 -33.15 -39.53
CA ALA A 321 13.29 -34.26 -39.19
C ALA A 321 13.51 -34.79 -37.75
N VAL A 322 12.39 -35.11 -37.08
CA VAL A 322 12.23 -35.95 -35.87
C VAL A 322 12.50 -35.33 -34.49
N ILE A 323 11.49 -34.65 -33.92
CA ILE A 323 11.24 -34.67 -32.47
C ILE A 323 9.72 -34.77 -32.21
N VAL A 324 9.21 -36.01 -32.15
CA VAL A 324 7.89 -36.34 -31.56
C VAL A 324 8.01 -37.48 -30.52
N ILE A 325 9.21 -38.03 -30.28
CA ILE A 325 9.36 -39.24 -29.43
C ILE A 325 9.68 -38.92 -27.96
N VAL A 326 10.21 -37.74 -27.65
CA VAL A 326 10.61 -37.38 -26.27
C VAL A 326 9.44 -37.23 -25.27
N PRO A 327 8.25 -36.68 -25.63
CA PRO A 327 7.18 -36.52 -24.64
C PRO A 327 6.48 -37.84 -24.30
N ILE A 328 6.47 -38.82 -25.21
CA ILE A 328 5.77 -40.10 -25.00
C ILE A 328 6.53 -40.99 -24.01
N VAL A 329 7.86 -41.01 -24.07
CA VAL A 329 8.69 -41.83 -23.17
C VAL A 329 8.59 -41.33 -21.73
N VAL A 330 8.54 -40.01 -21.51
CA VAL A 330 8.40 -39.43 -20.16
C VAL A 330 7.04 -39.74 -19.56
N VAL A 331 5.96 -39.68 -20.35
CA VAL A 331 4.60 -40.01 -19.89
C VAL A 331 4.47 -41.50 -19.59
N VAL A 332 5.04 -42.39 -20.40
CA VAL A 332 5.02 -43.84 -20.15
C VAL A 332 5.81 -44.20 -18.88
N LEU A 333 6.96 -43.55 -18.64
CA LEU A 333 7.75 -43.74 -17.43
C LEU A 333 7.01 -43.24 -16.17
N LEU A 334 6.34 -42.09 -16.25
CA LEU A 334 5.52 -41.57 -15.14
C LEU A 334 4.34 -42.49 -14.80
N VAL A 335 3.64 -43.01 -15.81
CA VAL A 335 2.53 -43.95 -15.61
C VAL A 335 3.02 -45.27 -15.01
N ALA A 336 4.18 -45.77 -15.44
CA ALA A 336 4.78 -46.98 -14.88
C ALA A 336 5.16 -46.79 -13.40
N VAL A 337 5.75 -45.65 -13.03
CA VAL A 337 6.09 -45.32 -11.63
C VAL A 337 4.84 -45.22 -10.76
N ILE A 338 3.76 -44.59 -11.26
CA ILE A 338 2.48 -44.50 -10.55
C ILE A 338 1.86 -45.89 -10.33
N LEU A 339 1.90 -46.77 -11.34
CA LEU A 339 1.39 -48.15 -11.21
C LEU A 339 2.19 -48.98 -10.21
N VAL A 340 3.51 -48.79 -10.14
CA VAL A 340 4.38 -49.43 -9.12
C VAL A 340 4.08 -48.88 -7.73
N MET A 341 3.93 -47.56 -7.56
CA MET A 341 3.55 -46.96 -6.27
C MET A 341 2.16 -47.42 -5.80
N CYS A 342 1.19 -47.59 -6.71
CA CYS A 342 -0.12 -48.15 -6.39
C CYS A 342 -0.05 -49.63 -5.98
N ARG A 343 0.83 -50.43 -6.60
CA ARG A 343 1.07 -51.84 -6.21
C ARG A 343 1.72 -51.94 -4.82
N ILE A 344 2.69 -51.08 -4.52
CA ILE A 344 3.36 -51.02 -3.21
C ILE A 344 2.39 -50.56 -2.11
N ARG A 345 1.54 -49.57 -2.40
CA ARG A 345 0.49 -49.11 -1.45
C ARG A 345 -0.58 -50.18 -1.20
N LYS A 346 -0.90 -51.02 -2.18
CA LYS A 346 -1.86 -52.13 -2.03
C LYS A 346 -1.31 -53.35 -1.26
N GLN A 347 0.01 -53.45 -1.09
CA GLN A 347 0.66 -54.53 -0.32
C GLN A 347 1.02 -54.15 1.13
N ARG A 348 0.88 -52.87 1.53
CA ARG A 348 1.19 -52.39 2.90
C ARG A 348 -0.04 -52.13 3.78
N GLY A 349 -1.20 -52.65 3.40
CA GLY A 349 -2.42 -52.60 4.20
C GLY A 349 -2.71 -53.91 4.92
N LEU A 350 -1.82 -54.36 5.83
CA LEU A 350 -2.16 -55.35 6.87
C LEU A 350 -1.04 -55.43 7.92
N ALA A 351 -1.43 -55.56 9.20
CA ALA A 351 -0.63 -55.81 10.42
C ALA A 351 -0.27 -54.60 11.31
N THR A 352 -1.25 -54.27 12.17
CA THR A 352 -1.17 -54.13 13.65
C THR A 352 0.21 -54.16 14.36
N GLY A 353 0.42 -53.13 15.20
CA GLY A 353 0.62 -53.33 16.64
C GLY A 353 2.03 -53.42 17.23
N THR A 354 2.24 -52.59 18.27
CA THR A 354 3.01 -52.81 19.52
C THR A 354 4.31 -52.02 19.73
N SER A 355 4.27 -51.25 20.82
CA SER A 355 5.33 -50.71 21.69
C SER A 355 6.59 -51.56 21.81
N VAL A 356 7.76 -50.93 21.96
CA VAL A 356 8.84 -51.24 22.94
C VAL A 356 9.94 -50.16 22.88
N LYS A 357 10.29 -49.56 24.04
CA LYS A 357 11.57 -48.88 24.33
C LYS A 357 12.65 -49.93 24.63
N PRO A 358 13.96 -49.61 24.50
CA PRO A 358 14.73 -49.51 25.74
C PRO A 358 15.78 -48.40 25.79
N GLN A 359 16.03 -47.98 27.03
CA GLN A 359 17.14 -47.15 27.52
C GLN A 359 18.48 -47.88 27.41
N ASN A 360 19.59 -47.13 27.48
CA ASN A 360 20.63 -47.36 28.47
C ASN A 360 21.43 -46.08 28.72
N GLU A 361 21.50 -45.72 30.01
CA GLU A 361 22.35 -44.72 30.65
C GLU A 361 23.75 -45.28 30.94
N GLU A 362 24.74 -44.39 31.09
CA GLU A 362 25.73 -44.36 32.20
C GLU A 362 26.55 -43.04 32.06
N ASN A 363 26.29 -42.04 32.90
CA ASN A 363 26.93 -41.72 34.20
C ASN A 363 28.37 -41.15 34.10
N TYR A 364 28.57 -39.85 34.43
CA TYR A 364 29.23 -39.44 35.69
C TYR A 364 29.33 -37.90 35.91
N SER A 365 29.12 -37.53 37.18
CA SER A 365 29.64 -36.37 37.94
C SER A 365 29.15 -34.93 37.74
N ARG A 366 28.35 -34.53 38.74
CA ARG A 366 28.15 -33.22 39.34
C ARG A 366 29.47 -32.55 39.81
N ARG A 367 29.66 -31.28 39.48
CA ARG A 367 30.46 -30.33 40.29
C ARG A 367 29.83 -28.93 40.20
N GLU A 368 29.42 -28.42 41.36
CA GLU A 368 28.90 -27.08 41.57
C GLU A 368 30.03 -26.04 41.59
N ASN A 369 29.63 -24.80 41.28
CA ASN A 369 30.27 -23.50 41.53
C ASN A 369 31.36 -23.04 40.54
N ASN A 370 31.03 -22.07 39.68
CA ASN A 370 31.07 -20.66 40.08
C ASN A 370 30.38 -19.77 39.03
N ASN A 371 29.87 -18.64 39.54
CA ASN A 371 29.31 -17.52 38.79
C ASN A 371 30.16 -17.20 37.55
N ASP A 372 29.55 -17.30 36.37
CA ASP A 372 29.90 -16.45 35.24
C ASP A 372 28.60 -16.03 34.54
N ASP A 373 28.44 -14.72 34.51
CA ASP A 373 27.49 -13.90 33.77
C ASP A 373 27.08 -14.51 32.42
N HIS A 374 25.80 -14.87 32.27
CA HIS A 374 25.20 -15.23 30.98
C HIS A 374 25.01 -13.98 30.11
N SER A 375 26.10 -13.31 29.75
CA SER A 375 26.16 -12.51 28.53
C SER A 375 26.47 -13.46 27.37
N LEU A 376 25.43 -14.10 26.83
CA LEU A 376 25.52 -14.86 25.57
C LEU A 376 25.83 -13.88 24.43
N GLN A 377 27.10 -13.55 24.31
CA GLN A 377 27.67 -12.74 23.25
C GLN A 377 27.75 -13.61 21.99
N PHE A 378 26.61 -13.79 21.31
CA PHE A 378 26.59 -14.38 19.97
C PHE A 378 27.21 -13.37 19.01
N GLU A 379 28.53 -13.42 18.85
CA GLU A 379 29.22 -12.69 17.80
C GLU A 379 28.76 -13.21 16.42
N ASN A 380 28.32 -12.31 15.56
CA ASN A 380 27.80 -12.54 14.20
C ASN A 380 28.64 -13.54 13.38
N ARG A 381 28.33 -14.84 13.48
CA ARG A 381 29.07 -15.93 12.82
C ARG A 381 28.83 -15.89 11.31
N GLN A 382 29.90 -16.04 10.54
CA GLN A 382 29.78 -16.29 9.09
C GLN A 382 29.65 -17.80 8.84
N PHE A 383 28.61 -18.19 8.11
CA PHE A 383 28.33 -19.57 7.68
C PHE A 383 28.65 -19.77 6.20
N MET A 384 29.10 -20.96 5.83
CA MET A 384 29.14 -21.46 4.46
C MET A 384 27.77 -22.01 4.05
N TYR A 385 27.47 -22.02 2.74
CA TYR A 385 26.17 -22.53 2.27
C TYR A 385 25.93 -23.99 2.67
N LYS A 386 26.99 -24.81 2.65
CA LYS A 386 26.93 -26.21 3.07
C LYS A 386 26.65 -26.38 4.57
N GLU A 387 27.08 -25.45 5.41
CA GLU A 387 26.72 -25.46 6.83
C GLU A 387 25.23 -25.15 7.00
N LEU A 388 24.69 -24.20 6.22
CA LEU A 388 23.26 -23.92 6.21
C LEU A 388 22.43 -25.13 5.76
N GLU A 389 22.88 -25.86 4.74
CA GLU A 389 22.25 -27.13 4.34
C GLU A 389 22.23 -28.14 5.48
N ILE A 390 23.31 -28.27 6.25
CA ILE A 390 23.39 -29.23 7.35
C ILE A 390 22.45 -28.83 8.50
N ILE A 391 22.52 -27.58 8.96
CA ILE A 391 21.72 -27.14 10.12
C ILE A 391 20.21 -27.11 9.82
N THR A 392 19.81 -26.99 8.55
CA THR A 392 18.40 -26.97 8.14
C THR A 392 17.88 -28.33 7.63
N ASN A 393 18.68 -29.40 7.75
CA ASN A 393 18.38 -30.71 7.17
C ASN A 393 18.01 -30.62 5.67
N TYR A 394 18.89 -30.00 4.88
CA TYR A 394 18.71 -29.74 3.45
C TYR A 394 17.45 -28.92 3.12
N PHE A 395 17.17 -27.90 3.95
CA PHE A 395 16.03 -27.00 3.79
C PHE A 395 14.67 -27.71 3.76
N GLU A 396 14.52 -28.79 4.53
CA GLU A 396 13.33 -29.65 4.50
C GLU A 396 12.06 -28.92 5.02
N ARG A 397 12.19 -28.17 6.11
CA ARG A 397 11.06 -27.57 6.81
C ARG A 397 11.00 -26.06 6.60
N GLU A 398 10.20 -25.63 5.63
CA GLU A 398 9.84 -24.22 5.40
C GLU A 398 8.87 -23.75 6.50
N ILE A 399 9.28 -22.76 7.31
CA ILE A 399 8.49 -22.17 8.40
C ILE A 399 7.89 -20.80 8.04
N GLY A 400 8.32 -20.22 6.92
CA GLY A 400 7.77 -18.97 6.42
C GLY A 400 8.22 -18.66 5.01
N ARG A 401 7.44 -17.86 4.29
CA ARG A 401 7.79 -17.35 2.97
C ARG A 401 7.40 -15.89 2.86
N GLY A 402 8.38 -15.03 2.60
CA GLY A 402 8.19 -13.59 2.38
C GLY A 402 8.62 -13.15 0.98
N GLY A 403 8.54 -11.84 0.70
CA GLY A 403 9.00 -11.24 -0.56
C GLY A 403 10.51 -11.39 -0.81
N PHE A 404 11.27 -11.70 0.23
CA PHE A 404 12.74 -11.74 0.22
C PHE A 404 13.31 -13.17 0.21
N GLY A 405 12.45 -14.17 0.31
CA GLY A 405 12.83 -15.58 0.25
C GLY A 405 12.12 -16.45 1.28
N LYS A 406 12.64 -17.66 1.42
CA LYS A 406 12.07 -18.70 2.29
C LYS A 406 12.82 -18.75 3.61
N VAL A 407 12.09 -18.98 4.69
CA VAL A 407 12.63 -19.17 6.03
C VAL A 407 12.48 -20.63 6.41
N TYR A 408 13.56 -21.23 6.89
CA TYR A 408 13.64 -22.64 7.25
C TYR A 408 13.95 -22.81 8.74
N ASP A 409 13.41 -23.87 9.32
CA ASP A 409 13.77 -24.35 10.65
C ASP A 409 15.17 -24.95 10.63
N GLY A 410 15.96 -24.75 11.67
CA GLY A 410 17.29 -25.34 11.78
C GLY A 410 17.82 -25.46 13.21
N PHE A 411 18.89 -26.22 13.37
CA PHE A 411 19.55 -26.47 14.65
C PHE A 411 21.07 -26.32 14.51
N LEU A 412 21.66 -25.46 15.33
CA LEU A 412 23.12 -25.30 15.42
C LEU A 412 23.77 -26.52 16.09
N GLU A 413 25.10 -26.62 16.04
CA GLU A 413 25.86 -27.77 16.54
C GLU A 413 25.67 -28.01 18.05
N ASN A 414 25.37 -26.95 18.79
CA ASN A 414 25.09 -26.96 20.23
C ASN A 414 23.63 -27.29 20.57
N GLY A 415 22.77 -27.55 19.58
CA GLY A 415 21.34 -27.82 19.75
C GLY A 415 20.45 -26.58 19.82
N THR A 416 20.99 -25.37 19.67
CA THR A 416 20.19 -24.14 19.61
C THR A 416 19.33 -24.12 18.34
N GLN A 417 18.01 -23.98 18.49
CA GLN A 417 17.09 -23.84 17.38
C GLN A 417 17.18 -22.44 16.77
N VAL A 418 17.19 -22.36 15.43
CA VAL A 418 17.37 -21.13 14.66
C VAL A 418 16.40 -21.06 13.49
N ALA A 419 16.18 -19.84 13.01
CA ALA A 419 15.45 -19.57 11.76
C ALA A 419 16.43 -19.12 10.67
N VAL A 420 16.48 -19.84 9.55
CA VAL A 420 17.40 -19.57 8.44
C VAL A 420 16.63 -18.97 7.26
N LYS A 421 16.77 -17.67 7.04
CA LYS A 421 16.17 -16.93 5.93
C LYS A 421 17.11 -16.99 4.73
N MET A 422 16.75 -17.75 3.70
CA MET A 422 17.49 -17.82 2.45
C MET A 422 16.94 -16.82 1.45
N ARG A 423 17.82 -16.04 0.82
CA ARG A 423 17.43 -15.09 -0.23
C ARG A 423 16.84 -15.82 -1.44
N SER A 424 15.74 -15.32 -1.97
CA SER A 424 15.25 -15.76 -3.29
C SER A 424 16.17 -15.29 -4.42
N GLN A 425 16.53 -16.18 -5.36
CA GLN A 425 17.30 -15.83 -6.55
C GLN A 425 16.48 -15.01 -7.58
N SER A 426 15.17 -14.86 -7.38
CA SER A 426 14.24 -14.24 -8.33
C SER A 426 14.04 -12.72 -8.18
N SER A 427 14.70 -12.05 -7.21
CA SER A 427 14.56 -10.59 -7.02
C SER A 427 15.91 -9.90 -6.80
N HIS A 428 16.17 -8.82 -7.58
CA HIS A 428 17.37 -7.99 -7.45
C HIS A 428 17.34 -7.09 -6.20
N GLN A 429 16.14 -6.69 -5.78
CA GLN A 429 15.86 -5.95 -4.57
C GLN A 429 16.35 -6.70 -3.30
N GLY A 430 16.29 -8.03 -3.31
CA GLY A 430 16.69 -8.88 -2.18
C GLY A 430 18.18 -8.82 -1.81
N VAL A 431 19.10 -8.43 -2.70
CA VAL A 431 20.53 -8.28 -2.33
C VAL A 431 20.75 -7.00 -1.53
N LYS A 432 20.14 -5.89 -1.94
CA LYS A 432 20.25 -4.60 -1.24
C LYS A 432 19.63 -4.69 0.15
N GLU A 433 18.47 -5.32 0.26
CA GLU A 433 17.77 -5.52 1.53
C GLU A 433 18.50 -6.50 2.43
N PHE A 434 19.05 -7.59 1.89
CA PHE A 434 19.90 -8.51 2.64
C PHE A 434 21.12 -7.80 3.25
N LEU A 435 21.82 -7.00 2.45
CA LEU A 435 22.97 -6.22 2.92
C LEU A 435 22.56 -5.18 3.97
N CYS A 436 21.42 -4.52 3.77
CA CYS A 436 20.85 -3.56 4.71
C CYS A 436 20.49 -4.22 6.05
N GLU A 437 19.81 -5.36 5.99
CA GLU A 437 19.39 -6.13 7.16
C GLU A 437 20.60 -6.65 7.95
N ALA A 438 21.60 -7.24 7.26
CA ALA A 438 22.85 -7.65 7.88
C ALA A 438 23.62 -6.47 8.52
N GLN A 439 23.70 -5.33 7.82
CA GLN A 439 24.45 -4.16 8.30
C GLN A 439 23.81 -3.50 9.53
N HIS A 440 22.48 -3.48 9.62
CA HIS A 440 21.79 -2.86 10.76
C HIS A 440 21.68 -3.82 11.95
N LEU A 441 21.35 -5.09 11.73
CA LEU A 441 21.16 -6.05 12.83
C LEU A 441 22.45 -6.38 13.59
N THR A 442 23.61 -6.30 12.92
CA THR A 442 24.91 -6.42 13.62
C THR A 442 25.15 -5.31 14.66
N ARG A 443 24.42 -4.20 14.59
CA ARG A 443 24.60 -3.00 15.42
C ARG A 443 23.45 -2.76 16.41
N VAL A 444 22.35 -3.50 16.28
CA VAL A 444 21.09 -3.25 16.96
C VAL A 444 20.79 -4.43 17.88
N HIS A 445 20.79 -4.19 19.19
CA HIS A 445 20.53 -5.23 20.19
C HIS A 445 19.52 -4.71 21.21
N HIS A 446 18.34 -5.31 21.22
CA HIS A 446 17.28 -4.95 22.15
C HIS A 446 16.35 -6.14 22.37
N LYS A 447 15.82 -6.30 23.59
CA LYS A 447 14.96 -7.44 23.97
C LYS A 447 13.69 -7.58 23.11
N ASN A 448 13.24 -6.49 22.48
CA ASN A 448 12.04 -6.47 21.60
C ASN A 448 12.37 -6.37 20.11
N LEU A 449 13.61 -6.68 19.71
CA LEU A 449 14.02 -6.81 18.32
C LEU A 449 14.59 -8.22 18.12
N VAL A 450 14.37 -8.80 16.94
CA VAL A 450 14.92 -10.12 16.62
C VAL A 450 16.43 -10.05 16.48
N SER A 451 17.13 -10.93 17.18
CA SER A 451 18.60 -11.00 17.17
C SER A 451 19.11 -11.80 15.97
N LEU A 452 20.11 -11.24 15.28
CA LEU A 452 20.86 -11.96 14.25
C LEU A 452 21.95 -12.80 14.93
N ILE A 453 21.96 -14.10 14.65
CA ILE A 453 23.00 -15.03 15.13
C ILE A 453 24.17 -15.07 14.15
N GLY A 454 23.88 -14.97 12.85
CA GLY A 454 24.92 -14.92 11.83
C GLY A 454 24.39 -14.80 10.41
N TYR A 455 25.29 -14.88 9.45
CA TYR A 455 24.98 -14.71 8.03
C TYR A 455 25.81 -15.64 7.15
N CYS A 456 25.29 -15.94 5.96
CA CYS A 456 25.98 -16.67 4.90
C CYS A 456 26.13 -15.75 3.69
N LYS A 457 27.36 -15.65 3.20
CA LYS A 457 27.71 -15.03 1.92
C LYS A 457 28.69 -15.95 1.21
N ASP A 458 28.16 -16.89 0.45
CA ASP A 458 28.94 -17.94 -0.24
C ASP A 458 28.55 -17.94 -1.72
N GLY A 459 29.35 -17.28 -2.55
CA GLY A 459 29.01 -17.01 -3.96
C GLY A 459 27.68 -16.23 -4.09
N ASP A 460 26.72 -16.79 -4.84
CA ASP A 460 25.38 -16.23 -5.04
C ASP A 460 24.38 -16.57 -3.92
N TYR A 461 24.79 -17.43 -2.97
CA TYR A 461 23.98 -17.88 -1.84
C TYR A 461 24.10 -16.93 -0.66
N LEU A 462 23.02 -16.21 -0.41
CA LEU A 462 22.89 -15.26 0.69
C LEU A 462 21.85 -15.79 1.70
N GLY A 463 22.23 -15.90 2.97
CA GLY A 463 21.36 -16.37 4.04
C GLY A 463 21.56 -15.61 5.36
N LEU A 464 20.51 -15.42 6.15
CA LEU A 464 20.56 -14.82 7.49
C LEU A 464 20.04 -15.84 8.50
N VAL A 465 20.73 -15.97 9.63
CA VAL A 465 20.42 -16.91 10.71
C VAL A 465 19.97 -16.11 11.92
N TYR A 466 18.75 -16.32 12.37
CA TYR A 466 18.13 -15.63 13.50
C TYR A 466 17.80 -16.60 14.63
N GLU A 467 17.57 -16.05 15.82
CA GLU A 467 16.88 -16.78 16.88
C GLU A 467 15.49 -17.25 16.42
N TYR A 468 15.10 -18.47 16.82
CA TYR A 468 13.82 -19.04 16.46
C TYR A 468 12.67 -18.48 17.31
N MET A 469 11.55 -18.14 16.66
CA MET A 469 10.35 -17.59 17.29
C MET A 469 9.25 -18.66 17.34
N ALA A 470 9.09 -19.30 18.50
CA ALA A 470 8.27 -20.49 18.65
C ALA A 470 6.77 -20.27 18.37
N GLU A 471 6.25 -19.07 18.63
CA GLU A 471 4.83 -18.75 18.49
C GLU A 471 4.50 -18.10 17.14
N GLY A 472 5.45 -17.96 16.22
CA GLY A 472 5.21 -17.41 14.88
C GLY A 472 4.91 -15.90 14.89
N THR A 473 4.04 -15.44 13.99
CA THR A 473 3.73 -14.01 13.82
C THR A 473 2.51 -13.58 14.64
N LEU A 474 2.47 -12.31 15.05
CA LEU A 474 1.29 -11.71 15.68
C LEU A 474 0.05 -11.81 14.77
N GLN A 475 0.21 -11.69 13.45
CA GLN A 475 -0.90 -11.82 12.51
C GLN A 475 -1.59 -13.19 12.64
N GLU A 476 -0.84 -14.29 12.75
CA GLU A 476 -1.40 -15.65 12.84
C GLU A 476 -2.28 -15.83 14.08
N HIS A 477 -1.83 -15.28 15.22
CA HIS A 477 -2.58 -15.25 16.47
C HIS A 477 -3.84 -14.37 16.37
N LEU A 478 -3.72 -13.19 15.74
CA LEU A 478 -4.87 -12.31 15.51
C LEU A 478 -5.83 -12.84 14.45
N ARG A 479 -5.47 -13.81 13.60
CA ARG A 479 -6.36 -14.38 12.58
C ARG A 479 -6.86 -15.79 12.92
N GLY A 480 -6.39 -16.37 14.03
CA GLY A 480 -6.83 -17.68 14.52
C GLY A 480 -6.39 -18.85 13.63
N ARG A 481 -5.23 -18.74 12.98
CA ARG A 481 -4.70 -19.77 12.07
C ARG A 481 -3.85 -20.84 12.76
N THR A 482 -3.48 -20.63 14.03
CA THR A 482 -2.78 -21.62 14.86
C THR A 482 -3.77 -22.69 15.34
N SER A 483 -3.76 -23.85 14.68
CA SER A 483 -4.63 -24.99 15.01
C SER A 483 -4.37 -25.47 16.44
N GLY A 484 -5.22 -25.06 17.39
CA GLY A 484 -5.19 -25.49 18.79
C GLY A 484 -4.77 -24.45 19.84
N ALA A 485 -4.32 -23.25 19.43
CA ALA A 485 -3.96 -22.19 20.38
C ALA A 485 -5.19 -21.41 20.86
N ARG A 486 -5.22 -21.04 22.15
CA ARG A 486 -6.27 -20.17 22.70
C ARG A 486 -6.11 -18.76 22.10
N PRO A 487 -7.20 -18.05 21.76
CA PRO A 487 -7.13 -16.66 21.34
C PRO A 487 -6.42 -15.81 22.39
N LEU A 488 -5.57 -14.87 21.94
CA LEU A 488 -4.90 -13.93 22.85
C LEU A 488 -5.93 -13.06 23.58
N THR A 489 -5.80 -12.98 24.91
CA THR A 489 -6.58 -12.07 25.74
C THR A 489 -6.19 -10.62 25.47
N TRP A 490 -7.02 -9.66 25.91
CA TRP A 490 -6.70 -8.25 25.73
C TRP A 490 -5.41 -7.84 26.45
N GLY A 491 -5.20 -8.30 27.69
CA GLY A 491 -3.94 -8.06 28.41
C GLY A 491 -2.70 -8.60 27.67
N GLN A 492 -2.78 -9.78 27.05
CA GLN A 492 -1.69 -10.34 26.24
C GLN A 492 -1.44 -9.49 24.99
N ARG A 493 -2.51 -9.14 24.27
CA ARG A 493 -2.45 -8.26 23.09
C ARG A 493 -1.82 -6.91 23.40
N LEU A 494 -2.18 -6.32 24.54
CA LEU A 494 -1.68 -5.02 24.97
C LEU A 494 -0.21 -5.09 25.39
N ARG A 495 0.22 -6.18 26.04
CA ARG A 495 1.64 -6.42 26.35
C ARG A 495 2.49 -6.57 25.09
N ILE A 496 2.01 -7.34 24.12
CA ILE A 496 2.66 -7.49 22.80
C ILE A 496 2.78 -6.14 22.08
N ALA A 497 1.71 -5.34 22.08
CA ALA A 497 1.72 -4.00 21.50
C ALA A 497 2.73 -3.09 22.21
N LEU A 498 2.74 -3.09 23.54
CA LEU A 498 3.67 -2.30 24.35
C LEU A 498 5.13 -2.69 24.09
N GLU A 499 5.44 -3.98 24.04
CA GLU A 499 6.77 -4.51 23.75
C GLU A 499 7.22 -4.14 22.33
N SER A 500 6.32 -4.24 21.35
CA SER A 500 6.59 -3.77 19.99
C SER A 500 6.87 -2.26 19.95
N ALA A 501 6.09 -1.46 20.68
CA ALA A 501 6.31 -0.02 20.78
C ALA A 501 7.67 0.34 21.41
N GLN A 502 8.10 -0.41 22.43
CA GLN A 502 9.44 -0.27 23.05
C GLN A 502 10.55 -0.60 22.06
N GLY A 503 10.37 -1.61 21.19
CA GLY A 503 11.30 -1.91 20.11
C GLY A 503 11.46 -0.75 19.13
N LEU A 504 10.35 -0.15 18.67
CA LEU A 504 10.38 1.02 17.77
C LEU A 504 10.96 2.26 18.44
N GLU A 505 10.61 2.51 19.71
CA GLU A 505 11.21 3.58 20.52
C GLU A 505 12.74 3.47 20.55
N TYR A 506 13.26 2.26 20.77
CA TYR A 506 14.70 2.00 20.74
C TYR A 506 15.31 2.28 19.36
N LEU A 507 14.64 1.94 18.25
CA LEU A 507 15.14 2.26 16.91
C LEU A 507 15.21 3.78 16.67
N HIS A 508 14.20 4.53 17.11
CA HIS A 508 14.11 5.98 16.87
C HIS A 508 15.00 6.80 17.78
N LYS A 509 15.16 6.41 19.06
CA LYS A 509 15.87 7.20 20.09
C LYS A 509 17.08 6.50 20.69
N GLY A 510 17.08 5.17 20.76
CA GLY A 510 18.17 4.38 21.33
C GLY A 510 19.33 4.15 20.37
N CYS A 511 19.07 4.08 19.06
CA CYS A 511 20.09 3.88 18.04
C CYS A 511 20.80 5.18 17.65
N LYS A 512 22.11 5.09 17.36
CA LYS A 512 22.91 6.19 16.84
C LYS A 512 23.68 5.75 15.58
N PRO A 513 23.32 6.26 14.39
CA PRO A 513 22.19 7.15 14.10
C PRO A 513 20.81 6.48 14.32
N PRO A 514 19.74 7.27 14.54
CA PRO A 514 18.36 6.77 14.53
C PRO A 514 18.03 5.93 13.29
N LEU A 515 17.21 4.89 13.48
CA LEU A 515 16.80 3.96 12.44
C LEU A 515 15.28 4.01 12.25
N ILE A 516 14.84 4.16 11.00
CA ILE A 516 13.43 4.06 10.60
C ILE A 516 13.22 2.69 9.97
N HIS A 517 12.23 1.93 10.42
CA HIS A 517 11.98 0.55 10.00
C HIS A 517 11.30 0.46 8.62
N ARG A 518 10.30 1.31 8.34
CA ARG A 518 9.56 1.44 7.06
C ARG A 518 8.69 0.24 6.62
N ASP A 519 8.62 -0.82 7.41
CA ASP A 519 7.76 -1.99 7.12
C ASP A 519 7.17 -2.59 8.41
N VAL A 520 6.73 -1.72 9.32
CA VAL A 520 6.08 -2.13 10.57
C VAL A 520 4.70 -2.70 10.25
N LYS A 521 4.48 -3.97 10.56
CA LYS A 521 3.21 -4.69 10.35
C LYS A 521 3.11 -5.90 11.26
N THR A 522 1.90 -6.44 11.43
CA THR A 522 1.66 -7.62 12.29
C THR A 522 2.41 -8.90 11.86
N ASN A 523 2.80 -9.00 10.58
CA ASN A 523 3.66 -10.10 10.09
C ASN A 523 5.14 -9.97 10.47
N ASN A 524 5.59 -8.76 10.75
CA ASN A 524 6.98 -8.47 11.15
C ASN A 524 7.11 -8.35 12.68
N ILE A 525 6.06 -8.69 13.43
CA ILE A 525 6.09 -8.81 14.90
C ILE A 525 6.00 -10.29 15.22
N LEU A 526 7.11 -10.87 15.69
CA LEU A 526 7.23 -12.27 16.03
C LEU A 526 7.12 -12.49 17.54
N LEU A 527 6.68 -13.68 17.93
CA LEU A 527 6.42 -14.03 19.32
C LEU A 527 7.34 -15.16 19.80
N THR A 528 7.94 -14.97 20.98
CA THR A 528 8.70 -16.03 21.67
C THR A 528 7.75 -17.08 22.26
N ALA A 529 8.29 -18.19 22.78
CA ALA A 529 7.50 -19.20 23.50
C ALA A 529 6.72 -18.64 24.71
N ASN A 530 7.14 -17.49 25.24
CA ASN A 530 6.49 -16.81 26.36
C ASN A 530 5.51 -15.71 25.90
N LEU A 531 5.21 -15.63 24.60
CA LEU A 531 4.41 -14.57 23.97
C LEU A 531 5.02 -13.16 24.11
N GLU A 532 6.35 -13.06 24.22
CA GLU A 532 7.05 -11.78 24.19
C GLU A 532 7.25 -11.33 22.74
N ALA A 533 7.05 -10.05 22.46
CA ALA A 533 7.09 -9.49 21.12
C ALA A 533 8.49 -9.04 20.71
N LYS A 534 8.90 -9.43 19.51
CA LYS A 534 10.14 -9.02 18.84
C LYS A 534 9.89 -8.57 17.40
N ILE A 535 10.36 -7.37 17.05
CA ILE A 535 10.24 -6.84 15.68
C ILE A 535 11.32 -7.46 14.79
N ALA A 536 10.92 -7.89 13.60
CA ALA A 536 11.72 -8.57 12.59
C ALA A 536 11.71 -7.83 11.24
N ASP A 537 12.54 -8.30 10.31
CA ASP A 537 12.59 -7.88 8.90
C ASP A 537 13.05 -6.42 8.67
N PHE A 538 14.35 -6.18 8.92
CA PHE A 538 14.97 -4.87 8.79
C PHE A 538 15.46 -4.57 7.36
N GLY A 539 15.02 -5.33 6.36
CA GLY A 539 15.47 -5.20 4.97
C GLY A 539 15.24 -3.81 4.37
N LEU A 540 14.16 -3.13 4.78
CA LEU A 540 13.79 -1.78 4.31
C LEU A 540 14.28 -0.65 5.22
N SER A 541 14.91 -0.98 6.35
CA SER A 541 15.30 -0.03 7.38
C SER A 541 16.33 0.98 6.87
N ARG A 542 16.30 2.20 7.41
CA ARG A 542 17.22 3.27 7.01
C ARG A 542 17.68 4.09 8.20
N ALA A 543 18.99 4.31 8.29
CA ALA A 543 19.58 5.27 9.23
C ALA A 543 19.32 6.72 8.77
N PHE A 544 19.04 7.62 9.72
CA PHE A 544 18.84 9.05 9.46
C PHE A 544 19.59 9.92 10.48
N ASN A 545 20.13 11.06 10.04
CA ASN A 545 20.85 11.99 10.89
C ASN A 545 19.97 13.22 11.22
N ASN A 546 19.73 13.48 12.50
CA ASN A 546 18.97 14.64 12.96
C ASN A 546 19.79 15.95 13.03
N ASP A 547 21.11 15.90 12.83
CA ASP A 547 22.01 17.04 13.08
C ASP A 547 22.03 18.11 11.98
N THR A 548 21.16 18.02 10.97
CA THR A 548 20.95 19.08 9.98
C THR A 548 19.47 19.43 9.92
N SER A 549 19.00 20.19 10.91
CA SER A 549 17.89 21.11 10.68
C SER A 549 18.28 21.99 9.48
N THR A 550 17.63 21.79 8.32
CA THR A 550 17.79 22.48 7.01
C THR A 550 18.67 21.86 5.91
N SER A 551 18.84 20.53 5.83
CA SER A 551 19.45 19.91 4.64
C SER A 551 18.65 18.69 4.15
N GLU A 552 17.89 18.90 3.07
CA GLU A 552 17.48 17.95 2.03
C GLU A 552 17.54 16.46 2.42
N SER A 553 16.45 15.91 2.96
CA SER A 553 16.30 14.45 2.97
C SER A 553 16.13 14.02 1.52
N THR A 554 17.11 13.32 0.96
CA THR A 554 17.02 12.80 -0.41
C THR A 554 15.70 12.02 -0.59
N PRO A 555 14.87 12.38 -1.60
CA PRO A 555 13.66 11.63 -1.94
C PRO A 555 14.03 10.17 -2.14
N THR A 556 13.26 9.26 -1.56
CA THR A 556 13.49 7.83 -1.73
C THR A 556 12.25 7.12 -2.21
N ALA A 557 12.47 6.07 -3.01
CA ALA A 557 11.42 5.19 -3.47
C ALA A 557 10.51 4.79 -2.30
N VAL A 558 9.20 4.88 -2.54
CA VAL A 558 8.18 4.44 -1.58
C VAL A 558 8.27 2.92 -1.48
N VAL A 559 8.64 2.43 -0.30
CA VAL A 559 8.69 1.00 0.00
C VAL A 559 7.91 0.73 1.28
N GLY A 560 7.36 -0.47 1.40
CA GLY A 560 6.53 -0.88 2.52
C GLY A 560 5.34 -1.72 2.04
N THR A 561 4.55 -2.21 2.99
CA THR A 561 3.41 -3.07 2.69
C THR A 561 2.12 -2.25 2.51
N PRO A 562 1.37 -2.40 1.39
CA PRO A 562 0.08 -1.73 1.20
C PRO A 562 -0.88 -1.93 2.39
N GLY A 563 -1.54 -0.85 2.83
CA GLY A 563 -2.36 -0.83 4.04
C GLY A 563 -1.63 -0.40 5.32
N TYR A 564 -0.29 -0.37 5.32
CA TYR A 564 0.51 0.18 6.42
C TYR A 564 1.27 1.46 6.02
N ILE A 565 1.37 1.73 4.71
CA ILE A 565 2.11 2.88 4.18
C ILE A 565 1.47 4.19 4.64
N ASP A 566 2.29 5.02 5.28
CA ASP A 566 1.97 6.40 5.63
C ASP A 566 1.59 7.23 4.39
N PRO A 567 0.37 7.81 4.32
CA PRO A 567 -0.07 8.64 3.20
C PRO A 567 0.82 9.88 2.95
N GLU A 568 1.37 10.48 4.00
CA GLU A 568 2.26 11.63 3.86
C GLU A 568 3.60 11.20 3.27
N TYR A 569 4.17 10.10 3.74
CA TYR A 569 5.38 9.51 3.16
C TYR A 569 5.17 9.11 1.70
N HIS A 570 4.03 8.50 1.37
CA HIS A 570 3.66 8.14 -0.01
C HIS A 570 3.65 9.37 -0.92
N ASN A 571 3.13 10.50 -0.45
CA ASN A 571 2.99 11.72 -1.25
C ASN A 571 4.27 12.57 -1.29
N THR A 572 5.06 12.56 -0.22
CA THR A 572 6.24 13.41 -0.08
C THR A 572 7.54 12.71 -0.49
N PHE A 573 7.59 11.37 -0.49
CA PHE A 573 8.81 10.56 -0.68
C PHE A 573 9.88 10.73 0.41
N HIS A 574 9.53 11.36 1.53
CA HIS A 574 10.42 11.65 2.65
C HIS A 574 10.02 10.79 3.87
N PRO A 575 10.68 9.65 4.13
CA PRO A 575 10.39 8.85 5.30
C PRO A 575 10.91 9.56 6.56
N SER A 576 10.16 9.49 7.65
CA SER A 576 10.56 10.00 8.97
C SER A 576 10.25 8.98 10.07
N GLU A 577 10.66 9.24 11.31
CA GLU A 577 10.23 8.43 12.46
C GLU A 577 8.69 8.36 12.56
N LYS A 578 7.96 9.38 12.06
CA LYS A 578 6.49 9.41 12.02
C LYS A 578 5.87 8.46 10.99
N THR A 579 6.65 7.95 10.04
CA THR A 579 6.23 6.92 9.08
C THR A 579 6.03 5.58 9.79
N ASP A 580 6.94 5.21 10.70
CA ASP A 580 6.79 4.02 11.54
C ASP A 580 5.64 4.19 12.55
N VAL A 581 5.46 5.41 13.10
CA VAL A 581 4.34 5.70 14.01
C VAL A 581 2.99 5.46 13.33
N TYR A 582 2.82 5.91 12.07
CA TYR A 582 1.60 5.63 11.31
C TYR A 582 1.36 4.13 11.14
N SER A 583 2.39 3.42 10.67
CA SER A 583 2.35 1.97 10.45
C SER A 583 2.01 1.21 11.74
N PHE A 584 2.60 1.62 12.87
CA PHE A 584 2.31 1.08 14.19
C PHE A 584 0.88 1.40 14.66
N GLY A 585 0.35 2.58 14.34
CA GLY A 585 -1.06 2.90 14.58
C GLY A 585 -2.02 1.94 13.87
N VAL A 586 -1.70 1.52 12.63
CA VAL A 586 -2.46 0.47 11.93
C VAL A 586 -2.34 -0.88 12.67
N VAL A 587 -1.15 -1.24 13.15
CA VAL A 587 -0.95 -2.45 13.97
C VAL A 587 -1.83 -2.42 15.23
N LEU A 588 -1.92 -1.29 15.94
CA LEU A 588 -2.79 -1.16 17.11
C LEU A 588 -4.27 -1.39 16.76
N LEU A 589 -4.73 -0.89 15.61
CA LEU A 589 -6.10 -1.16 15.14
C LEU A 589 -6.31 -2.64 14.82
N GLU A 590 -5.34 -3.33 14.23
CA GLU A 590 -5.43 -4.77 14.01
C GLU A 590 -5.45 -5.55 15.34
N VAL A 591 -4.69 -5.10 16.34
CA VAL A 591 -4.67 -5.71 17.68
C VAL A 591 -6.04 -5.61 18.36
N ILE A 592 -6.70 -4.45 18.25
CA ILE A 592 -8.06 -4.24 18.80
C ILE A 592 -9.10 -5.05 18.03
N THR A 593 -9.10 -4.95 16.70
CA THR A 593 -10.20 -5.47 15.86
C THR A 593 -10.04 -6.93 15.48
N GLY A 594 -8.80 -7.43 15.47
CA GLY A 594 -8.47 -8.72 14.89
C GLY A 594 -8.71 -8.80 13.38
N GLN A 595 -8.88 -7.67 12.67
CA GLN A 595 -9.15 -7.59 11.23
C GLN A 595 -7.94 -7.09 10.42
N SER A 596 -7.96 -7.33 9.10
CA SER A 596 -6.93 -6.89 8.13
C SER A 596 -6.95 -5.37 7.95
N PRO A 597 -5.81 -4.70 7.64
CA PRO A 597 -5.80 -3.26 7.37
C PRO A 597 -6.72 -2.86 6.22
N ILE A 598 -6.87 -3.76 5.23
CA ILE A 598 -7.83 -3.63 4.14
C ILE A 598 -8.92 -4.67 4.39
N LEU A 599 -10.15 -4.20 4.63
CA LEU A 599 -11.29 -5.05 4.96
C LEU A 599 -11.87 -5.71 3.70
N PRO A 600 -12.19 -7.03 3.74
CA PRO A 600 -12.81 -7.71 2.61
C PRO A 600 -14.26 -7.24 2.40
N GLY A 601 -14.54 -6.68 1.22
CA GLY A 601 -15.85 -6.12 0.80
C GLY A 601 -15.74 -5.36 -0.53
N SER A 602 -16.87 -4.92 -1.10
CA SER A 602 -16.97 -4.31 -2.46
C SER A 602 -16.16 -3.02 -2.68
N ASP A 603 -15.74 -2.32 -1.60
CA ASP A 603 -15.04 -1.03 -1.68
C ASP A 603 -13.67 -0.99 -0.99
N GLY A 604 -13.16 -2.12 -0.48
CA GLY A 604 -11.80 -2.19 0.11
C GLY A 604 -11.51 -1.14 1.20
N VAL A 605 -12.44 -0.92 2.12
CA VAL A 605 -12.33 0.15 3.15
C VAL A 605 -11.14 -0.09 4.07
N HIS A 606 -10.34 0.96 4.27
CA HIS A 606 -9.19 0.94 5.17
C HIS A 606 -9.64 0.93 6.65
N ILE A 607 -8.99 0.10 7.47
CA ILE A 607 -9.32 -0.11 8.90
C ILE A 607 -9.37 1.21 9.69
N VAL A 608 -8.47 2.16 9.39
CA VAL A 608 -8.43 3.48 10.03
C VAL A 608 -9.75 4.23 9.85
N GLN A 609 -10.28 4.25 8.62
CA GLN A 609 -11.53 4.94 8.32
C GLN A 609 -12.72 4.21 8.94
N TRP A 610 -12.71 2.87 8.89
CA TRP A 610 -13.77 2.04 9.48
C TRP A 610 -13.87 2.23 11.00
N VAL A 611 -12.74 2.20 11.72
CA VAL A 611 -12.71 2.43 13.18
C VAL A 611 -13.12 3.87 13.51
N ARG A 612 -12.59 4.86 12.80
CA ARG A 612 -12.92 6.29 13.03
C ARG A 612 -14.43 6.53 12.93
N GLN A 613 -15.11 5.95 11.95
CA GLN A 613 -16.57 6.07 11.79
C GLN A 613 -17.36 5.41 12.92
N ARG A 614 -16.89 4.26 13.43
CA ARG A 614 -17.55 3.53 14.53
C ARG A 614 -17.38 4.23 15.88
N LEU A 615 -16.19 4.74 16.16
CA LEU A 615 -15.92 5.49 17.39
C LEU A 615 -16.65 6.84 17.41
N ALA A 616 -16.78 7.52 16.27
CA ALA A 616 -17.59 8.74 16.16
C ALA A 616 -19.08 8.53 16.52
N ARG A 617 -19.56 7.28 16.48
CA ARG A 617 -20.92 6.88 16.88
C ARG A 617 -20.99 6.31 18.31
N GLY A 618 -19.88 6.36 19.06
CA GLY A 618 -19.79 5.79 20.40
C GLY A 618 -19.81 4.26 20.46
N ASN A 619 -19.58 3.56 19.34
CA ASN A 619 -19.73 2.11 19.25
C ASN A 619 -18.37 1.40 19.31
N ILE A 620 -17.76 1.35 20.51
CA ILE A 620 -16.50 0.63 20.74
C ILE A 620 -16.69 -0.89 20.69
N GLU A 621 -17.79 -1.43 21.22
CA GLU A 621 -18.07 -2.87 21.22
C GLU A 621 -18.12 -3.47 19.81
N GLY A 622 -18.63 -2.69 18.83
CA GLY A 622 -18.64 -3.09 17.42
C GLY A 622 -17.28 -2.99 16.71
N VAL A 623 -16.24 -2.48 17.38
CA VAL A 623 -14.85 -2.41 16.89
C VAL A 623 -14.02 -3.57 17.45
N VAL A 624 -14.28 -3.97 18.68
CA VAL A 624 -13.47 -4.97 19.40
C VAL A 624 -13.63 -6.37 18.80
N ASP A 625 -12.52 -7.10 18.72
CA ASP A 625 -12.50 -8.48 18.28
C ASP A 625 -13.36 -9.38 19.18
N SER A 626 -14.44 -9.92 18.62
CA SER A 626 -15.34 -10.86 19.30
C SER A 626 -14.63 -12.08 19.93
N ARG A 627 -13.44 -12.46 19.44
CA ARG A 627 -12.65 -13.57 19.99
C ARG A 627 -12.02 -13.26 21.35
N MET A 628 -11.99 -12.00 21.78
CA MET A 628 -11.60 -11.60 23.14
C MET A 628 -12.70 -11.88 24.18
N ARG A 629 -13.89 -12.34 23.75
CA ARG A 629 -14.98 -12.84 24.62
C ARG A 629 -15.48 -11.87 25.71
N GLY A 630 -15.24 -10.57 25.55
CA GLY A 630 -15.67 -9.55 26.52
C GLY A 630 -14.80 -9.48 27.78
N GLU A 631 -13.66 -10.18 27.83
CA GLU A 631 -12.69 -10.10 28.93
C GLU A 631 -11.68 -8.97 28.68
N TYR A 632 -12.16 -7.73 28.75
CA TYR A 632 -11.34 -6.52 28.60
C TYR A 632 -11.97 -5.32 29.31
N ASP A 633 -11.14 -4.42 29.81
CA ASP A 633 -11.56 -3.10 30.29
C ASP A 633 -11.85 -2.16 29.11
N ILE A 634 -13.08 -1.64 29.06
CA ILE A 634 -13.54 -0.78 27.96
C ILE A 634 -12.74 0.54 27.87
N ASN A 635 -12.28 1.08 29.00
CA ASN A 635 -11.50 2.32 29.02
C ASN A 635 -10.08 2.06 28.51
N SER A 636 -9.50 0.90 28.85
CA SER A 636 -8.23 0.43 28.30
C SER A 636 -8.31 0.33 26.78
N VAL A 637 -9.30 -0.39 26.23
CA VAL A 637 -9.49 -0.51 24.77
C VAL A 637 -9.72 0.85 24.12
N TRP A 638 -10.57 1.70 24.70
CA TRP A 638 -10.87 3.02 24.16
C TRP A 638 -9.61 3.89 24.07
N LYS A 639 -8.79 3.88 25.11
CA LYS A 639 -7.54 4.62 25.15
C LYS A 639 -6.56 4.16 24.08
N VAL A 640 -6.40 2.84 23.89
CA VAL A 640 -5.55 2.31 22.81
C VAL A 640 -6.10 2.67 21.43
N ALA A 641 -7.42 2.67 21.25
CA ALA A 641 -8.05 3.06 20.00
C ALA A 641 -7.82 4.56 19.67
N ASP A 642 -7.91 5.44 20.67
CA ASP A 642 -7.59 6.85 20.54
C ASP A 642 -6.10 7.08 20.17
N VAL A 643 -5.19 6.38 20.87
CA VAL A 643 -3.76 6.41 20.54
C VAL A 643 -3.51 5.96 19.11
N ALA A 644 -4.16 4.88 18.67
CA ALA A 644 -4.05 4.36 17.30
C ALA A 644 -4.55 5.37 16.25
N LEU A 645 -5.64 6.08 16.53
CA LEU A 645 -6.15 7.13 15.64
C LEU A 645 -5.26 8.38 15.59
N LYS A 646 -4.62 8.75 16.71
CA LYS A 646 -3.60 9.82 16.75
C LYS A 646 -2.35 9.43 15.97
N CYS A 647 -1.90 8.18 16.12
CA CYS A 647 -0.79 7.63 15.33
C CYS A 647 -1.08 7.64 13.83
N THR A 648 -2.33 7.44 13.42
CA THR A 648 -2.78 7.41 12.02
C THR A 648 -3.35 8.74 11.52
N ALA A 649 -2.98 9.86 12.15
CA ALA A 649 -3.33 11.19 11.67
C ALA A 649 -2.75 11.46 10.27
N GLN A 650 -3.48 12.22 9.45
CA GLN A 650 -3.07 12.50 8.07
C GLN A 650 -1.74 13.28 8.04
N SER A 651 -1.56 14.25 8.93
CA SER A 651 -0.31 14.99 9.09
C SER A 651 0.60 14.34 10.13
N SER A 652 1.87 14.13 9.76
CA SER A 652 2.97 13.63 10.59
C SER A 652 3.24 14.51 11.81
N SER A 653 2.97 15.82 11.70
CA SER A 653 3.11 16.79 12.80
C SER A 653 2.16 16.53 13.97
N GLN A 654 0.99 15.94 13.69
CA GLN A 654 -0.04 15.64 14.70
C GLN A 654 0.15 14.27 15.35
N ARG A 655 1.02 13.43 14.79
CA ARG A 655 1.27 12.08 15.31
C ARG A 655 2.17 12.17 16.54
N PRO A 656 1.92 11.36 17.59
CA PRO A 656 2.80 11.29 18.75
C PRO A 656 4.18 10.72 18.37
N LEU A 657 5.15 10.85 19.28
CA LEU A 657 6.41 10.11 19.20
C LEU A 657 6.27 8.72 19.83
N MET A 658 7.10 7.75 19.42
CA MET A 658 7.04 6.40 20.02
C MET A 658 7.17 6.36 21.56
N PRO A 659 8.01 7.19 22.23
CA PRO A 659 8.00 7.29 23.70
C PRO A 659 6.64 7.67 24.29
N GLU A 660 5.91 8.58 23.64
CA GLU A 660 4.56 8.98 24.07
C GLU A 660 3.57 7.83 23.86
N VAL A 661 3.69 7.10 22.74
CA VAL A 661 2.88 5.89 22.47
C VAL A 661 3.15 4.84 23.53
N VAL A 662 4.42 4.57 23.88
CA VAL A 662 4.81 3.63 24.93
C VAL A 662 4.20 4.01 26.28
N MET A 663 4.25 5.30 26.65
CA MET A 663 3.64 5.80 27.88
C MET A 663 2.12 5.54 27.91
N GLN A 664 1.42 5.88 26.83
CA GLN A 664 -0.04 5.68 26.75
C GLN A 664 -0.44 4.19 26.79
N LEU A 665 0.35 3.31 26.18
CA LEU A 665 0.13 1.86 26.24
C LEU A 665 0.39 1.28 27.63
N LYS A 666 1.41 1.78 28.36
CA LYS A 666 1.64 1.38 29.76
C LYS A 666 0.45 1.74 30.65
N GLU A 667 -0.03 2.98 30.55
CA GLU A 667 -1.22 3.42 31.31
C GLU A 667 -2.46 2.59 30.95
N SER A 668 -2.62 2.20 29.68
CA SER A 668 -3.73 1.34 29.26
C SER A 668 -3.62 -0.08 29.84
N LEU A 669 -2.40 -0.59 30.01
CA LEU A 669 -2.15 -1.91 30.61
C LEU A 669 -2.41 -1.90 32.11
N GLU A 670 -2.04 -0.82 32.80
CA GLU A 670 -2.34 -0.62 34.22
C GLU A 670 -3.86 -0.59 34.49
N LEU A 671 -4.64 0.04 33.60
CA LEU A 671 -6.11 0.02 33.67
C LEU A 671 -6.68 -1.41 33.56
N GLU A 672 -6.17 -2.19 32.61
CA GLU A 672 -6.58 -3.59 32.41
C GLU A 672 -6.25 -4.46 33.63
N GLU A 673 -5.02 -4.33 34.17
CA GLU A 673 -4.57 -5.09 35.34
C GLU A 673 -5.33 -4.70 36.62
N ALA A 674 -5.73 -3.43 36.75
CA ALA A 674 -6.57 -2.97 37.86
C ALA A 674 -8.02 -3.52 37.78
N SER A 675 -8.57 -3.62 36.57
CA SER A 675 -9.90 -4.21 36.32
C SER A 675 -9.94 -5.70 36.66
N GLY A 676 -8.90 -6.45 36.27
CA GLY A 676 -8.74 -7.88 36.62
C GLY A 676 -8.62 -8.16 38.13
N ARG A 677 -8.08 -7.23 38.92
CA ARG A 677 -8.03 -7.34 40.39
C ARG A 677 -9.40 -7.11 41.04
N SER A 678 -10.25 -6.28 40.45
CA SER A 678 -11.60 -6.00 40.98
C SER A 678 -12.56 -7.18 40.77
N HIS A 679 -12.41 -7.95 39.70
CA HIS A 679 -13.19 -9.18 39.48
C HIS A 679 -12.82 -10.33 40.43
N ASN A 680 -11.57 -10.40 40.91
CA ASN A 680 -11.14 -11.39 41.89
C ASN A 680 -11.59 -11.08 43.34
N PHE A 681 -12.10 -9.87 43.61
CA PHE A 681 -12.60 -9.50 44.95
C PHE A 681 -14.02 -10.03 45.24
N TYR A 682 -14.77 -10.45 44.22
CA TYR A 682 -16.15 -10.96 44.37
C TYR A 682 -16.24 -12.50 44.37
N SER A 683 -15.13 -13.22 44.21
CA SER A 683 -15.08 -14.69 44.26
C SER A 683 -14.02 -15.18 45.25
N GLY A 684 -14.21 -14.87 46.53
CA GLY A 684 -13.37 -15.39 47.62
C GLY A 684 -14.15 -15.45 48.92
N SER A 685 -14.48 -16.66 49.35
CA SER A 685 -15.24 -16.96 50.57
C SER A 685 -14.59 -16.40 51.84
N ILE A 686 -15.44 -15.87 52.71
CA ILE A 686 -15.19 -15.43 54.08
C ILE A 686 -14.33 -16.43 54.86
N ASN A 687 -13.24 -15.95 55.46
CA ASN A 687 -12.68 -16.52 56.69
C ASN A 687 -11.91 -15.43 57.48
N PRO A 688 -12.36 -15.02 58.67
CA PRO A 688 -11.69 -14.00 59.46
C PRO A 688 -10.78 -14.66 60.51
N TYR A 689 -9.47 -14.42 60.51
CA TYR A 689 -8.61 -14.37 61.72
C TYR A 689 -7.13 -14.13 61.35
N SER A 690 -6.44 -13.37 62.23
CA SER A 690 -4.99 -13.04 62.29
C SER A 690 -4.49 -12.01 61.25
N ARG A 691 -4.22 -10.73 61.57
CA ARG A 691 -3.38 -10.04 62.60
C ARG A 691 -1.90 -9.93 62.18
N SER A 692 -1.58 -8.73 61.65
CA SER A 692 -0.36 -7.91 61.72
C SER A 692 1.03 -8.52 61.48
N GLU A 693 1.82 -7.91 60.58
CA GLU A 693 2.85 -6.92 60.95
C GLU A 693 3.54 -6.27 59.74
N ASN A 694 3.53 -4.92 59.75
CA ASN A 694 4.55 -3.93 59.37
C ASN A 694 5.46 -4.12 58.14
N ILE A 695 5.54 -3.08 57.29
CA ILE A 695 6.74 -2.25 57.11
C ILE A 695 6.35 -0.88 56.51
N TYR A 696 7.03 0.13 57.03
CA TYR A 696 6.88 1.57 56.87
C TYR A 696 7.21 2.09 55.46
N THR A 697 6.45 3.08 54.99
CA THR A 697 6.98 4.18 54.16
C THR A 697 6.29 5.48 54.55
N GLU A 698 7.12 6.48 54.79
CA GLU A 698 6.78 7.80 55.30
C GLU A 698 5.89 8.60 54.35
N VAL A 699 5.02 9.38 54.98
CA VAL A 699 4.12 10.36 54.39
C VAL A 699 4.78 11.74 54.52
N SER A 700 4.68 12.57 53.48
CA SER A 700 4.32 13.98 53.71
C SER A 700 3.46 14.52 52.56
N ASP A 701 2.27 14.96 52.98
CA ASP A 701 1.17 15.64 52.30
C ASP A 701 1.56 16.73 51.29
N VAL A 702 0.69 17.00 50.31
CA VAL A 702 -0.10 18.26 50.24
C VAL A 702 -1.38 18.06 49.40
N SER A 703 -2.42 18.75 49.86
CA SER A 703 -3.86 18.83 49.57
C SER A 703 -4.41 18.81 48.14
N GLN A 704 -5.65 18.29 48.10
CA GLN A 704 -6.72 18.45 47.12
C GLN A 704 -7.08 19.91 46.80
N ASN A 705 -7.37 20.21 45.52
CA ASN A 705 -8.63 20.78 45.02
C ASN A 705 -8.51 21.21 43.55
N SER A 706 -9.43 20.76 42.69
CA SER A 706 -10.17 21.63 41.76
C SER A 706 -11.16 20.84 40.90
N ALA A 707 -12.41 21.30 40.94
CA ALA A 707 -13.53 20.89 40.10
C ALA A 707 -13.43 21.55 38.71
N PHE A 708 -13.96 20.86 37.69
CA PHE A 708 -14.09 21.36 36.31
C PHE A 708 -15.49 21.94 36.09
N GLU A 709 -15.56 23.22 35.68
CA GLU A 709 -16.75 23.88 35.14
C GLU A 709 -16.62 24.05 33.62
N VAL A 710 -17.78 23.99 32.95
CA VAL A 710 -18.01 24.00 31.50
C VAL A 710 -18.27 25.44 31.04
N GLU A 711 -17.58 25.90 29.99
CA GLU A 711 -17.92 27.15 29.30
C GLU A 711 -18.45 26.90 27.88
N ASN A 712 -19.72 27.26 27.68
CA ASN A 712 -20.34 27.57 26.41
C ASN A 712 -19.99 29.02 26.05
N VAL A 713 -19.69 29.31 24.78
CA VAL A 713 -19.61 30.68 24.27
C VAL A 713 -20.65 30.88 23.16
N VAL A 714 -21.54 31.84 23.40
CA VAL A 714 -22.58 32.36 22.49
C VAL A 714 -22.10 33.67 21.85
N GLU A 715 -22.60 33.91 20.64
CA GLU A 715 -22.47 35.11 19.80
C GLU A 715 -22.63 36.46 20.52
N VAL A 716 -21.87 37.47 20.08
CA VAL A 716 -22.29 38.88 20.15
C VAL A 716 -21.84 39.64 18.90
N SER A 717 -22.81 40.30 18.27
CA SER A 717 -22.69 41.31 17.21
C SER A 717 -22.11 42.64 17.71
N ALA A 718 -21.33 43.36 16.89
CA ALA A 718 -21.28 44.82 16.97
C ALA A 718 -20.85 45.47 15.64
N SER A 719 -21.63 46.49 15.28
CA SER A 719 -21.54 47.43 14.17
C SER A 719 -20.28 48.31 14.14
N GLY A 720 -19.90 48.80 12.95
CA GLY A 720 -18.88 49.85 12.72
C GLY A 720 -19.24 51.23 13.33
N PRO A 721 -18.46 52.30 13.07
CA PRO A 721 -18.31 52.87 11.72
C PRO A 721 -16.97 53.58 11.34
N ALA A 722 -16.83 53.82 10.02
CA ALA A 722 -16.32 55.00 9.28
C ALA A 722 -14.88 55.59 9.39
N ALA A 723 -14.28 55.69 8.19
CA ALA A 723 -13.55 56.82 7.58
C ALA A 723 -12.15 57.23 8.09
N ARG A 724 -11.11 56.87 7.32
CA ARG A 724 -10.44 57.75 6.33
C ARG A 724 -9.47 56.95 5.46
#